data_AF-G0WGS2-F1
#
_entry.id   AF-G0WGS2-F1
#
_cell.length_a   1.000
_cell.length_b   1.000
_cell.length_c   1.000
_cell.angle_alpha   90.00
_cell.angle_beta   90.00
_cell.angle_gamma   90.00
#
_symmetry.space_group_name_H-M   'P 1'
#
loop_
_entity.id
_entity.type
_entity.pdbx_description
1 polymer ?
#
loop_
_entity_poly.entity_id
_entity_poly.type
_entity_poly.pdbx_seq_one_letter_code
_entity_poly.pdbx_strand_id
1 'polypeptide(L)'
;MSNLAVNLPLEVLEKIIDLDMDSCQTFLAWSQISTYFRDIIKTRIGIVLVKDGLVEPTAETFPLDFNVLLTNSNHFLIDSDIPLEESSTYDRFLSFMNQFHNILVIIQSDRSFSDSLASILGEIGRNSYIGATINIIYNSSVDFLSKLYFRELSLYQRALNLCELHVVGNRVPMQSETCDIDTLFKTTYIYNLKSLYSLDIKDDTHILIAPQLRHIRQISCSDTSTDLVQFLSKCTKLKYIEGTKFPLPFKNIRKYRMPFCQSMTLTNYNHSITYPIIDGSKVSTELILVPTLRAVDPEFSRLMFPNISRMVLKVTGFTRHVVDFKCCHFRNLKQLSIKGATIPWMSLINSDVESIDSLELILNTEDDLKWLQECPFKLETLYIGSIGGQLINDYQINPIFETSKLVATNFELDLHNLWQCYLLQNLILPNLHQENSLTIYFNETQLTSIVNENDKPLKKLNLTHEDKCIIYKLPELTHFTLICIEPRISSGNSNPNVSSTNSIRTLSASSSSSTKSFGSHQDYNNNSNMYAIDAALTGSMNYSISPSQFRRNSLAGLDDNTARRQSMITFDYPHSILTHTSQNNANKRRKSSLSSIGIAPSLLGPNTDIDEPFVDDVILFQLPLRGLKILSLNLNALESSLLSTRLMAAKIIPLLQIIVDDTTNLTNSVSIRKLLEEMVKEITKLVQYPYKLKLPGMAIDKLQFFIDLSGSIDIDFLDIDYLIFKAELETMLNRNDLQIIIQFESAMNTNFDISKLSKKSVLLKF
;
A
#
# COMPACT_ATOMS: atom_id res chain seq x y z
N MET A 1 29.64 -17.14 27.72
CA MET A 1 30.15 -16.34 28.85
C MET A 1 30.44 -17.27 30.02
N SER A 2 31.64 -17.83 30.07
CA SER A 2 32.14 -18.57 31.23
C SER A 2 33.21 -17.71 31.91
N ASN A 3 33.21 -17.68 33.24
CA ASN A 3 34.21 -17.04 34.12
C ASN A 3 33.93 -15.64 34.67
N LEU A 4 32.67 -15.31 34.95
CA LEU A 4 32.34 -14.25 35.92
C LEU A 4 31.11 -14.62 36.78
N ALA A 5 31.02 -15.90 37.18
CA ALA A 5 30.20 -16.26 38.33
C ALA A 5 31.00 -15.89 39.58
N VAL A 6 30.75 -14.67 40.06
CA VAL A 6 31.18 -14.20 41.39
C VAL A 6 30.71 -15.23 42.42
N ASN A 7 31.63 -15.71 43.27
CA ASN A 7 31.38 -16.64 44.38
C ASN A 7 30.45 -16.00 45.44
N LEU A 8 29.16 -15.88 45.13
CA LEU A 8 28.13 -15.61 46.12
C LEU A 8 27.78 -16.93 46.82
N PRO A 9 27.65 -16.97 48.16
CA PRO A 9 27.18 -18.14 48.88
C PRO A 9 25.84 -18.62 48.33
N LEU A 10 25.64 -19.95 48.28
CA LEU A 10 24.43 -20.57 47.73
C LEU A 10 23.16 -20.02 48.39
N GLU A 11 23.23 -19.75 49.70
CA GLU A 11 22.14 -19.21 50.51
C GLU A 11 21.75 -17.77 50.11
N VAL A 12 22.70 -16.99 49.61
CA VAL A 12 22.45 -15.64 49.08
C VAL A 12 21.81 -15.74 47.69
N LEU A 13 22.28 -16.67 46.86
CA LEU A 13 21.70 -16.91 45.54
C LEU A 13 20.27 -17.46 45.64
N GLU A 14 20.00 -18.36 46.57
CA GLU A 14 18.65 -18.86 46.87
C GLU A 14 17.72 -17.73 47.31
N LYS A 15 18.17 -16.85 48.21
CA LYS A 15 17.38 -15.68 48.61
C LYS A 15 17.12 -14.70 47.47
N ILE A 16 18.07 -14.53 46.55
CA ILE A 16 17.86 -13.70 45.36
C ILE A 16 16.81 -14.35 44.47
N ILE A 17 16.90 -15.66 44.21
CA ILE A 17 15.89 -16.39 43.43
C ILE A 17 14.52 -16.32 44.12
N ASP A 18 14.44 -16.44 45.44
CA ASP A 18 13.18 -16.31 46.17
C ASP A 18 12.51 -14.95 45.99
N LEU A 19 13.28 -13.89 45.72
CA LEU A 19 12.81 -12.52 45.58
C LEU A 19 12.56 -12.10 44.11
N ASP A 20 13.23 -12.71 43.13
CA ASP A 20 13.27 -12.28 41.71
C ASP A 20 12.61 -13.27 40.73
N MET A 21 11.79 -14.19 41.22
CA MET A 21 11.06 -15.17 40.37
C MET A 21 9.77 -14.57 39.79
N ASP A 22 9.85 -13.40 39.16
CA ASP A 22 8.70 -12.69 38.58
C ASP A 22 8.64 -12.75 37.05
N SER A 23 9.76 -13.02 36.37
CA SER A 23 9.87 -12.93 34.91
C SER A 23 10.27 -14.25 34.24
N CYS A 24 9.79 -14.47 33.00
CA CYS A 24 10.15 -15.62 32.17
C CYS A 24 11.66 -15.64 31.86
N GLN A 25 12.24 -14.47 31.57
CA GLN A 25 13.68 -14.36 31.33
C GLN A 25 14.49 -14.75 32.57
N THR A 26 14.05 -14.35 33.76
CA THR A 26 14.71 -14.69 35.02
C THR A 26 14.67 -16.20 35.27
N PHE A 27 13.51 -16.84 35.04
CA PHE A 27 13.37 -18.31 35.14
C PHE A 27 14.38 -19.04 34.26
N LEU A 28 14.50 -18.62 33.01
CA LEU A 28 15.40 -19.24 32.05
C LEU A 28 16.87 -18.98 32.41
N ALA A 29 17.22 -17.74 32.75
CA ALA A 29 18.59 -17.38 33.13
C ALA A 29 19.09 -18.20 34.33
N TRP A 30 18.30 -18.31 35.40
CA TRP A 30 18.69 -19.10 36.58
C TRP A 30 18.77 -20.59 36.27
N SER A 31 17.89 -21.11 35.41
CA SER A 31 17.93 -22.53 35.00
C SER A 31 19.18 -22.91 34.19
N GLN A 32 19.86 -21.92 33.60
CA GLN A 32 21.09 -22.10 32.82
C GLN A 32 22.35 -22.04 33.69
N ILE A 33 22.28 -21.49 34.91
CA ILE A 33 23.44 -21.36 35.80
C ILE A 33 23.88 -22.71 36.36
N SER A 34 22.93 -23.52 36.86
CA SER A 34 23.22 -24.86 37.38
C SER A 34 21.98 -25.76 37.38
N THR A 35 22.19 -27.08 37.50
CA THR A 35 21.09 -28.05 37.66
C THR A 35 20.32 -27.84 38.96
N TYR A 36 21.01 -27.46 40.04
CA TYR A 36 20.40 -27.16 41.33
C TYR A 36 19.31 -26.08 41.24
N PHE A 37 19.65 -24.93 40.63
CA PHE A 37 18.68 -23.83 40.46
C PHE A 37 17.57 -24.18 39.48
N ARG A 38 17.89 -24.93 38.42
CA ARG A 38 16.88 -25.46 37.49
C ARG A 38 15.83 -26.30 38.20
N ASP A 39 16.23 -27.18 39.12
CA ASP A 39 15.30 -28.04 39.86
C ASP A 39 14.43 -27.23 40.82
N ILE A 40 14.99 -26.22 41.50
CA ILE A 40 14.21 -25.28 42.33
C ILE A 40 13.13 -24.59 41.48
N ILE A 41 13.51 -24.05 40.32
CA ILE A 41 12.60 -23.33 39.43
C ILE A 41 11.47 -24.25 38.95
N LYS A 42 11.80 -25.49 38.57
CA LYS A 42 10.82 -26.50 38.14
C LYS A 42 9.76 -26.80 39.20
N THR A 43 10.13 -26.78 40.48
CA THR A 43 9.17 -27.04 41.57
C THR A 43 8.24 -25.85 41.85
N ARG A 44 8.57 -24.65 41.35
CA ARG A 44 7.88 -23.40 41.71
C ARG A 44 7.07 -22.76 40.58
N ILE A 45 7.27 -23.21 39.35
CA ILE A 45 6.56 -22.69 38.17
C ILE A 45 5.57 -23.73 37.68
N GLY A 46 4.32 -23.31 37.46
CA GLY A 46 3.33 -24.05 36.69
C GLY A 46 3.33 -23.59 35.24
N ILE A 47 3.48 -24.53 34.30
CA ILE A 47 3.49 -24.24 32.86
C ILE A 47 2.18 -24.70 32.23
N VAL A 48 1.42 -23.78 31.65
CA VAL A 48 0.18 -24.10 30.92
C VAL A 48 0.46 -24.04 29.42
N LEU A 49 0.39 -25.17 28.75
CA LEU A 49 0.55 -25.28 27.30
C LEU A 49 -0.84 -25.18 26.67
N VAL A 50 -1.05 -24.20 25.80
CA VAL A 50 -2.30 -23.96 25.08
C VAL A 50 -2.07 -24.20 23.59
N LYS A 51 -2.73 -25.22 23.06
CA LYS A 51 -2.81 -25.50 21.63
C LYS A 51 -4.06 -24.83 21.09
N ASP A 52 -3.89 -23.82 20.24
CA ASP A 52 -4.98 -23.07 19.59
C ASP A 52 -4.95 -23.31 18.08
N GLY A 53 -5.52 -24.44 17.66
CA GLY A 53 -5.51 -24.88 16.26
C GLY A 53 -4.83 -26.22 16.05
N LEU A 54 -4.21 -26.44 14.89
CA LEU A 54 -3.71 -27.76 14.51
C LEU A 54 -2.28 -28.02 15.01
N VAL A 55 -1.49 -26.96 15.16
CA VAL A 55 -0.06 -27.05 15.52
C VAL A 55 0.12 -27.12 17.03
N GLU A 56 0.86 -28.14 17.49
CA GLU A 56 1.24 -28.25 18.91
C GLU A 56 2.36 -27.27 19.30
N PRO A 57 2.37 -26.76 20.54
CA PRO A 57 3.47 -25.96 21.05
C PRO A 57 4.75 -26.81 21.15
N THR A 58 5.72 -26.57 20.27
CA THR A 58 7.02 -27.27 20.23
C THR A 58 8.17 -26.27 20.38
N ALA A 59 9.27 -26.62 21.07
CA ALA A 59 10.33 -25.65 21.37
C ALA A 59 11.06 -25.07 20.15
N GLU A 60 11.07 -25.76 19.02
CA GLU A 60 11.71 -25.24 17.80
C GLU A 60 11.06 -23.94 17.29
N THR A 61 9.81 -23.69 17.65
CA THR A 61 9.05 -22.53 17.16
C THR A 61 9.20 -21.29 18.04
N PHE A 62 9.83 -21.39 19.22
CA PHE A 62 9.90 -20.30 20.19
C PHE A 62 11.31 -19.69 20.30
N PRO A 63 11.44 -18.38 20.56
CA PRO A 63 12.73 -17.72 20.77
C PRO A 63 13.36 -18.05 22.13
N LEU A 64 12.61 -18.69 23.03
CA LEU A 64 13.01 -19.04 24.39
C LEU A 64 12.88 -20.56 24.59
N ASP A 65 13.95 -21.21 25.04
CA ASP A 65 13.98 -22.66 25.30
C ASP A 65 13.31 -23.01 26.64
N PHE A 66 11.99 -22.89 26.69
CA PHE A 66 11.20 -23.22 27.88
C PHE A 66 11.16 -24.73 28.19
N ASN A 67 11.53 -25.59 27.24
CA ASN A 67 11.55 -27.04 27.45
C ASN A 67 12.49 -27.44 28.59
N VAL A 68 13.55 -26.65 28.83
CA VAL A 68 14.46 -26.83 29.96
C VAL A 68 13.72 -26.78 31.31
N LEU A 69 12.58 -26.10 31.37
CA LEU A 69 11.74 -25.94 32.57
C LEU A 69 10.63 -26.99 32.69
N LEU A 70 10.38 -27.82 31.67
CA LEU A 70 9.32 -28.83 31.71
C LEU A 70 9.71 -30.06 32.56
N THR A 71 8.71 -30.59 33.25
CA THR A 71 8.67 -31.88 33.95
C THR A 71 7.25 -32.42 33.90
N ASN A 72 7.06 -33.73 34.08
CA ASN A 72 5.72 -34.33 34.08
C ASN A 72 4.79 -33.81 35.20
N SER A 73 5.33 -33.13 36.21
CA SER A 73 4.59 -32.65 37.38
C SER A 73 4.30 -31.15 37.38
N ASN A 74 4.89 -30.38 36.46
CA ASN A 74 4.78 -28.91 36.48
C ASN A 74 4.20 -28.33 35.19
N HIS A 75 3.59 -29.15 34.33
CA HIS A 75 2.88 -28.66 33.16
C HIS A 75 1.47 -29.24 33.01
N PHE A 76 0.61 -28.47 32.34
CA PHE A 76 -0.76 -28.85 31.99
C PHE A 76 -1.06 -28.45 30.54
N LEU A 77 -1.60 -29.37 29.73
CA LEU A 77 -1.93 -29.13 28.32
C LEU A 77 -3.43 -28.87 28.17
N ILE A 78 -3.77 -27.81 27.45
CA ILE A 78 -5.13 -27.40 27.09
C ILE A 78 -5.21 -27.31 25.57
N ASP A 79 -6.20 -27.98 24.99
CA ASP A 79 -6.57 -27.83 23.58
C ASP A 79 -7.78 -26.89 23.50
N SER A 80 -7.69 -25.80 22.75
CA SER A 80 -8.76 -24.81 22.61
C SER A 80 -10.04 -25.37 22.00
N ASP A 81 -9.94 -26.48 21.26
CA ASP A 81 -11.07 -27.12 20.60
C ASP A 81 -11.85 -28.05 21.54
N ILE A 82 -11.30 -28.33 22.72
CA ILE A 82 -11.91 -29.19 23.73
C ILE A 82 -12.41 -28.30 24.88
N PRO A 83 -13.73 -28.29 25.17
CA PRO A 83 -14.26 -27.52 26.28
C PRO A 83 -13.63 -27.94 27.60
N LEU A 84 -13.15 -26.97 28.39
CA LEU A 84 -12.60 -27.23 29.73
C LEU A 84 -13.65 -27.79 30.71
N GLU A 85 -14.95 -27.68 30.40
CA GLU A 85 -16.06 -28.03 31.28
C GLU A 85 -16.26 -29.55 31.51
N GLU A 86 -15.46 -30.41 30.86
CA GLU A 86 -15.43 -31.82 31.21
C GLU A 86 -14.92 -32.00 32.66
N SER A 87 -15.81 -32.42 33.56
CA SER A 87 -15.61 -32.36 35.02
C SER A 87 -14.26 -32.90 35.51
N SER A 88 -13.79 -34.02 34.96
CA SER A 88 -12.54 -34.64 35.37
C SER A 88 -11.28 -33.87 34.94
N THR A 89 -11.35 -33.11 33.85
CA THR A 89 -10.24 -32.29 33.34
C THR A 89 -10.22 -30.94 34.05
N TYR A 90 -11.40 -30.37 34.31
CA TYR A 90 -11.55 -29.13 35.06
C TYR A 90 -11.01 -29.24 36.48
N ASP A 91 -11.35 -30.31 37.21
CA ASP A 91 -10.86 -30.53 38.58
C ASP A 91 -9.32 -30.62 38.63
N ARG A 92 -8.72 -31.26 37.62
CA ARG A 92 -7.26 -31.35 37.49
C ARG A 92 -6.63 -30.00 37.18
N PHE A 93 -7.23 -29.22 36.29
CA PHE A 93 -6.81 -27.87 35.98
C PHE A 93 -6.86 -26.97 37.23
N LEU A 94 -7.96 -26.99 37.97
CA LEU A 94 -8.09 -26.24 39.23
C LEU A 94 -7.03 -26.64 40.26
N SER A 95 -6.80 -27.95 40.44
CA SER A 95 -5.76 -28.43 41.36
C SER A 95 -4.37 -27.97 40.93
N PHE A 96 -4.10 -27.95 39.63
CA PHE A 96 -2.84 -27.47 39.07
C PHE A 96 -2.65 -25.96 39.31
N MET A 97 -3.67 -25.15 38.98
CA MET A 97 -3.60 -23.69 39.12
C MET A 97 -3.41 -23.25 40.58
N ASN A 98 -3.99 -23.98 41.55
CA ASN A 98 -3.83 -23.70 42.97
C ASN A 98 -2.45 -24.10 43.54
N GLN A 99 -1.66 -24.89 42.81
CA GLN A 99 -0.36 -25.37 43.29
C GLN A 99 0.76 -24.34 43.11
N PHE A 100 0.67 -23.47 42.09
CA PHE A 100 1.78 -22.62 41.66
C PHE A 100 1.45 -21.13 41.78
N HIS A 101 2.41 -20.36 42.32
CA HIS A 101 2.29 -18.89 42.42
C HIS A 101 2.86 -18.19 41.18
N ASN A 102 3.76 -18.85 40.44
CA ASN A 102 4.34 -18.36 39.19
C ASN A 102 3.84 -19.24 38.06
N ILE A 103 3.18 -18.63 37.08
CA ILE A 103 2.50 -19.33 35.99
C ILE A 103 3.05 -18.83 34.66
N LEU A 104 3.54 -19.76 33.85
CA LEU A 104 4.00 -19.51 32.48
C LEU A 104 3.00 -20.12 31.50
N VAL A 105 2.31 -19.28 30.72
CA VAL A 105 1.36 -19.72 29.70
C VAL A 105 2.04 -19.68 28.34
N ILE A 106 1.99 -20.79 27.60
CA ILE A 106 2.61 -20.93 26.28
C ILE A 106 1.51 -21.23 25.28
N ILE A 107 1.28 -20.30 24.36
CA ILE A 107 0.20 -20.35 23.39
C ILE A 107 0.81 -20.52 22.01
N GLN A 108 0.42 -21.60 21.33
CA GLN A 108 0.70 -21.79 19.91
C GLN A 108 -0.61 -21.63 19.16
N SER A 109 -0.71 -20.61 18.31
CA SER A 109 -1.89 -20.36 17.48
C SER A 109 -1.54 -20.34 16.00
N ASP A 110 -2.36 -21.00 15.20
CA ASP A 110 -2.36 -20.89 13.72
C ASP A 110 -3.66 -20.25 13.18
N ARG A 111 -4.48 -19.70 14.09
CA ARG A 111 -5.80 -19.14 13.78
C ARG A 111 -5.75 -17.62 13.68
N SER A 112 -6.50 -17.08 12.73
CA SER A 112 -6.72 -15.63 12.63
C SER A 112 -7.71 -15.10 13.68
N PHE A 113 -8.45 -15.95 14.39
CA PHE A 113 -9.25 -15.55 15.55
C PHE A 113 -9.70 -16.79 16.36
N SER A 114 -9.69 -16.73 17.71
CA SER A 114 -10.14 -17.80 18.60
C SER A 114 -10.87 -17.26 19.84
N ASP A 115 -12.20 -17.43 19.92
CA ASP A 115 -12.98 -17.11 21.12
C ASP A 115 -12.64 -18.05 22.29
N SER A 116 -12.39 -19.33 21.99
CA SER A 116 -12.00 -20.33 22.98
C SER A 116 -10.71 -19.93 23.71
N LEU A 117 -9.75 -19.35 23.00
CA LEU A 117 -8.51 -18.86 23.61
C LEU A 117 -8.79 -17.75 24.64
N ALA A 118 -9.68 -16.81 24.33
CA ALA A 118 -10.08 -15.76 25.27
C ALA A 118 -10.68 -16.36 26.56
N SER A 119 -11.56 -17.34 26.41
CA SER A 119 -12.19 -18.05 27.52
C SER A 119 -11.16 -18.79 28.39
N ILE A 120 -10.21 -19.49 27.78
CA ILE A 120 -9.12 -20.18 28.49
C ILE A 120 -8.28 -19.20 29.32
N LEU A 121 -7.91 -18.06 28.73
CA LEU A 121 -7.16 -17.02 29.45
C LEU A 121 -7.98 -16.44 30.61
N GLY A 122 -9.30 -16.29 30.45
CA GLY A 122 -10.22 -15.92 31.51
C GLY A 122 -10.24 -16.93 32.66
N GLU A 123 -10.35 -18.22 32.37
CA GLU A 123 -10.33 -19.28 33.39
C GLU A 123 -8.97 -19.40 34.07
N ILE A 124 -7.85 -19.19 33.36
CA ILE A 124 -6.52 -19.07 33.97
C ILE A 124 -6.50 -17.91 34.96
N GLY A 125 -6.97 -16.73 34.56
CA GLY A 125 -7.02 -15.56 35.43
C GLY A 125 -7.90 -15.76 36.67
N ARG A 126 -9.09 -16.34 36.47
CA ARG A 126 -10.07 -16.58 37.53
C ARG A 126 -9.60 -17.56 38.59
N ASN A 127 -8.92 -18.62 38.19
CA ASN A 127 -8.57 -19.74 39.07
C ASN A 127 -7.11 -19.69 39.57
N SER A 128 -6.37 -18.64 39.23
CA SER A 128 -5.03 -18.39 39.77
C SER A 128 -5.09 -17.89 41.21
N TYR A 129 -4.04 -18.17 41.99
CA TYR A 129 -3.87 -17.67 43.34
C TYR A 129 -3.81 -16.11 43.38
N ILE A 130 -4.29 -15.50 44.46
CA ILE A 130 -4.23 -14.03 44.63
C ILE A 130 -2.78 -13.59 44.83
N GLY A 131 -2.29 -12.73 43.93
CA GLY A 131 -0.90 -12.31 43.85
C GLY A 131 -0.05 -13.19 42.93
N ALA A 132 -0.66 -14.16 42.22
CA ALA A 132 0.06 -14.98 41.26
C ALA A 132 0.69 -14.13 40.15
N THR A 133 1.89 -14.50 39.76
CA THR A 133 2.63 -13.88 38.68
C THR A 133 2.41 -14.64 37.38
N ILE A 134 1.92 -13.96 36.35
CA ILE A 134 1.63 -14.56 35.05
C ILE A 134 2.57 -13.99 33.99
N ASN A 135 3.20 -14.91 33.26
CA ASN A 135 4.02 -14.65 32.09
C ASN A 135 3.43 -15.40 30.89
N ILE A 136 3.39 -14.79 29.71
CA ILE A 136 2.79 -15.38 28.51
C ILE A 136 3.78 -15.37 27.35
N ILE A 137 3.92 -16.50 26.65
CA ILE A 137 4.56 -16.61 25.35
C ILE A 137 3.48 -16.94 24.32
N TYR A 138 3.18 -15.99 23.44
CA TYR A 138 2.22 -16.13 22.35
C TYR A 138 2.93 -16.25 21.01
N ASN A 139 2.84 -17.40 20.37
CA ASN A 139 3.40 -17.65 19.06
C ASN A 139 2.30 -17.80 18.01
N SER A 140 2.36 -17.00 16.96
CA SER A 140 1.37 -16.96 15.88
C SER A 140 2.05 -17.21 14.55
N SER A 141 1.57 -18.22 13.81
CA SER A 141 2.03 -18.47 12.44
C SER A 141 1.39 -17.56 11.38
N VAL A 142 0.31 -16.86 11.76
CA VAL A 142 -0.49 -16.01 10.88
C VAL A 142 -0.36 -14.51 11.17
N ASP A 143 0.53 -14.12 12.10
CA ASP A 143 0.75 -12.73 12.53
C ASP A 143 -0.55 -12.00 12.93
N PHE A 144 -1.41 -12.73 13.64
CA PHE A 144 -2.63 -12.22 14.23
C PHE A 144 -2.52 -12.23 15.75
N LEU A 145 -2.95 -11.14 16.40
CA LEU A 145 -3.17 -11.08 17.83
C LEU A 145 -4.30 -10.10 18.12
N SER A 146 -5.34 -10.54 18.82
CA SER A 146 -6.42 -9.65 19.24
C SER A 146 -6.23 -9.23 20.69
N LYS A 147 -6.40 -7.93 20.95
CA LYS A 147 -6.47 -7.42 22.33
C LYS A 147 -7.63 -7.98 23.15
N LEU A 148 -8.64 -8.56 22.49
CA LEU A 148 -9.78 -9.18 23.18
C LEU A 148 -9.36 -10.41 24.01
N TYR A 149 -8.30 -11.11 23.62
CA TYR A 149 -7.83 -12.30 24.36
C TYR A 149 -7.38 -11.96 25.78
N PHE A 150 -6.63 -10.86 25.92
CA PHE A 150 -6.11 -10.42 27.21
C PHE A 150 -7.11 -9.58 28.00
N ARG A 151 -8.25 -9.21 27.41
CA ARG A 151 -9.32 -8.49 28.12
C ARG A 151 -9.85 -9.33 29.29
N GLU A 152 -10.00 -10.63 29.12
CA GLU A 152 -10.47 -11.50 30.21
C GLU A 152 -9.47 -11.55 31.38
N LEU A 153 -8.16 -11.59 31.08
CA LEU A 153 -7.12 -11.45 32.11
C LEU A 153 -7.14 -10.07 32.77
N SER A 154 -7.47 -9.02 32.01
CA SER A 154 -7.53 -7.66 32.54
C SER A 154 -8.55 -7.49 33.67
N LEU A 155 -9.64 -8.29 33.67
CA LEU A 155 -10.66 -8.29 34.72
C LEU A 155 -10.09 -8.66 36.10
N TYR A 156 -8.99 -9.40 36.13
CA TYR A 156 -8.35 -9.93 37.34
C TYR A 156 -7.05 -9.21 37.71
N GLN A 157 -6.72 -8.07 37.08
CA GLN A 157 -5.48 -7.31 37.33
C GLN A 157 -5.24 -6.88 38.78
N ARG A 158 -6.30 -6.77 39.60
CA ARG A 158 -6.16 -6.47 41.03
C ARG A 158 -5.65 -7.66 41.85
N ALA A 159 -5.86 -8.87 41.33
CA ALA A 159 -5.48 -10.12 41.97
C ALA A 159 -4.27 -10.78 41.30
N LEU A 160 -3.86 -10.34 40.11
CA LEU A 160 -2.79 -10.98 39.34
C LEU A 160 -1.68 -9.98 39.02
N ASN A 161 -0.44 -10.45 39.04
CA ASN A 161 0.73 -9.69 38.63
C ASN A 161 1.12 -10.09 37.19
N LEU A 162 0.62 -9.34 36.20
CA LEU A 162 0.94 -9.57 34.78
C LEU A 162 2.35 -9.02 34.47
N CYS A 163 3.34 -9.92 34.40
CA CYS A 163 4.76 -9.53 34.31
C CYS A 163 5.27 -9.40 32.89
N GLU A 164 5.38 -10.51 32.15
CA GLU A 164 5.93 -10.51 30.78
C GLU A 164 4.97 -11.08 29.74
N LEU A 165 4.93 -10.43 28.58
CA LEU A 165 4.30 -10.94 27.35
C LEU A 165 5.35 -11.03 26.24
N HIS A 166 5.55 -12.21 25.67
CA HIS A 166 6.37 -12.43 24.49
C HIS A 166 5.47 -12.73 23.29
N VAL A 167 5.42 -11.82 22.32
CA VAL A 167 4.70 -12.02 21.06
C VAL A 167 5.69 -12.44 19.98
N VAL A 168 5.51 -13.62 19.41
CA VAL A 168 6.37 -14.20 18.38
C VAL A 168 5.55 -14.31 17.10
N GLY A 169 5.93 -13.52 16.11
CA GLY A 169 5.38 -13.62 14.76
C GLY A 169 6.11 -14.65 13.90
N ASN A 170 5.52 -14.90 12.74
CA ASN A 170 6.12 -15.66 11.67
C ASN A 170 7.39 -14.96 11.18
N ARG A 171 8.44 -15.74 10.89
CA ARG A 171 9.69 -15.21 10.31
C ARG A 171 9.49 -14.75 8.87
N VAL A 172 8.44 -15.26 8.20
CA VAL A 172 8.06 -14.89 6.84
C VAL A 172 6.96 -13.83 6.91
N PRO A 173 7.23 -12.57 6.52
CA PRO A 173 6.23 -11.50 6.61
C PRO A 173 5.03 -11.81 5.71
N MET A 174 3.83 -11.74 6.27
CA MET A 174 2.57 -11.88 5.54
C MET A 174 1.96 -10.51 5.21
N GLN A 175 1.13 -10.44 4.16
CA GLN A 175 0.54 -9.19 3.65
C GLN A 175 -0.41 -8.48 4.63
N SER A 176 -0.86 -9.16 5.69
CA SER A 176 -1.85 -8.63 6.64
C SER A 176 -1.47 -8.94 8.09
N GLU A 177 -0.35 -8.40 8.57
CA GLU A 177 -0.03 -8.39 10.00
C GLU A 177 -1.13 -7.63 10.76
N THR A 178 -1.88 -8.33 11.61
CA THR A 178 -3.04 -7.81 12.36
C THR A 178 -2.86 -8.10 13.84
N CYS A 179 -1.75 -7.59 14.37
CA CYS A 179 -1.42 -7.66 15.79
C CYS A 179 -1.85 -6.38 16.51
N ASP A 180 -2.78 -6.54 17.44
CA ASP A 180 -3.20 -5.56 18.42
C ASP A 180 -2.53 -5.84 19.77
N ILE A 181 -1.81 -4.86 20.30
CA ILE A 181 -1.14 -4.97 21.59
C ILE A 181 -1.74 -3.97 22.56
N ASP A 182 -2.27 -4.50 23.66
CA ASP A 182 -2.64 -3.74 24.84
C ASP A 182 -1.56 -3.94 25.92
N THR A 183 -0.97 -2.85 26.41
CA THR A 183 0.18 -2.87 27.34
C THR A 183 -0.25 -3.17 28.78
N LEU A 184 -0.91 -4.31 28.96
CA LEU A 184 -1.39 -4.78 30.27
C LEU A 184 -0.25 -5.40 31.11
N PHE A 185 0.75 -5.98 30.44
CA PHE A 185 1.94 -6.56 31.06
C PHE A 185 3.00 -5.50 31.31
N LYS A 186 3.73 -5.63 32.43
CA LYS A 186 4.83 -4.71 32.78
C LYS A 186 5.90 -4.64 31.68
N THR A 187 6.20 -5.78 31.07
CA THR A 187 7.14 -5.85 29.94
C THR A 187 6.55 -6.64 28.78
N THR A 188 6.58 -6.07 27.58
CA THR A 188 6.16 -6.74 26.35
C THR A 188 7.32 -6.84 25.38
N TYR A 189 7.63 -8.05 24.94
CA TYR A 189 8.63 -8.35 23.92
C TYR A 189 7.94 -8.70 22.60
N ILE A 190 8.43 -8.14 21.51
CA ILE A 190 7.95 -8.45 20.16
C ILE A 190 9.10 -9.01 19.34
N TYR A 191 8.94 -10.23 18.85
CA TYR A 191 9.90 -10.93 18.02
C TYR A 191 9.32 -11.16 16.63
N ASN A 192 10.16 -10.99 15.61
CA ASN A 192 9.90 -11.27 14.19
C ASN A 192 8.74 -10.51 13.52
N LEU A 193 7.93 -9.75 14.26
CA LEU A 193 6.93 -8.84 13.69
C LEU A 193 7.56 -7.51 13.26
N LYS A 194 7.21 -7.04 12.06
CA LYS A 194 7.68 -5.76 11.50
C LYS A 194 6.64 -4.64 11.67
N SER A 195 5.36 -4.98 11.84
CA SER A 195 4.24 -4.06 11.92
C SER A 195 3.31 -4.40 13.10
N LEU A 196 2.69 -3.37 13.65
CA LEU A 196 1.55 -3.48 14.56
C LEU A 196 0.35 -2.76 13.97
N TYR A 197 -0.83 -3.39 14.08
CA TYR A 197 -2.08 -2.75 13.71
C TYR A 197 -2.49 -1.71 14.74
N SER A 198 -2.48 -2.07 16.02
CA SER A 198 -2.71 -1.11 17.11
C SER A 198 -1.83 -1.37 18.32
N LEU A 199 -1.44 -0.27 18.98
CA LEU A 199 -0.71 -0.25 20.24
C LEU A 199 -1.45 0.67 21.21
N ASP A 200 -2.06 0.08 22.23
CA ASP A 200 -2.78 0.79 23.29
C ASP A 200 -1.88 0.87 24.54
N ILE A 201 -1.44 2.09 24.89
CA ILE A 201 -0.57 2.35 26.05
C ILE A 201 -1.43 2.67 27.27
N LYS A 202 -1.46 1.76 28.24
CA LYS A 202 -2.25 1.85 29.48
C LYS A 202 -1.49 2.50 30.61
N ASP A 203 -0.23 2.11 30.77
CA ASP A 203 0.68 2.57 31.81
C ASP A 203 2.01 2.94 31.17
N ASP A 204 2.53 4.13 31.47
CA ASP A 204 3.77 4.66 30.90
C ASP A 204 5.03 4.12 31.58
N THR A 205 4.88 3.44 32.72
CA THR A 205 5.96 2.72 33.41
C THR A 205 6.26 1.38 32.76
N HIS A 206 5.35 0.85 31.94
CA HIS A 206 5.52 -0.41 31.23
C HIS A 206 6.54 -0.27 30.09
N ILE A 207 7.19 -1.38 29.74
CA ILE A 207 8.31 -1.41 28.79
C ILE A 207 7.93 -2.22 27.56
N LEU A 208 8.02 -1.61 26.38
CA LEU A 208 7.93 -2.30 25.10
C LEU A 208 9.33 -2.55 24.51
N ILE A 209 9.64 -3.79 24.15
CA ILE A 209 10.93 -4.20 23.56
C ILE A 209 10.66 -4.81 22.19
N ALA A 210 10.81 -4.01 21.14
CA ALA A 210 10.50 -4.39 19.77
C ALA A 210 11.54 -3.84 18.77
N PRO A 211 12.77 -4.38 18.75
CA PRO A 211 13.89 -3.80 18.00
C PRO A 211 13.76 -3.90 16.47
N GLN A 212 12.94 -4.83 15.98
CA GLN A 212 12.68 -5.01 14.54
C GLN A 212 11.40 -4.31 14.06
N LEU A 213 10.63 -3.71 14.98
CA LEU A 213 9.39 -3.03 14.64
C LEU A 213 9.68 -1.80 13.77
N ARG A 214 9.01 -1.72 12.62
CA ARG A 214 9.17 -0.64 11.64
C ARG A 214 7.93 0.22 11.51
N HIS A 215 6.76 -0.34 11.76
CA HIS A 215 5.50 0.26 11.44
C HIS A 215 4.50 0.12 12.58
N ILE A 216 3.85 1.22 12.98
CA ILE A 216 2.71 1.21 13.91
C ILE A 216 1.56 1.93 13.22
N ARG A 217 0.49 1.20 12.90
CA ARG A 217 -0.65 1.78 12.21
C ARG A 217 -1.48 2.69 13.12
N GLN A 218 -1.74 2.27 14.35
CA GLN A 218 -2.44 3.10 15.33
C GLN A 218 -1.77 3.04 16.70
N ILE A 219 -1.55 4.20 17.32
CA ILE A 219 -1.13 4.32 18.71
C ILE A 219 -2.16 5.12 19.49
N SER A 220 -2.52 4.62 20.66
CA SER A 220 -3.39 5.31 21.61
C SER A 220 -2.73 5.40 22.98
N CYS A 221 -2.87 6.54 23.64
CA CYS A 221 -2.39 6.76 25.00
C CYS A 221 -3.57 6.99 25.92
N SER A 222 -3.58 6.30 27.05
CA SER A 222 -4.65 6.43 28.05
C SER A 222 -4.49 7.71 28.88
N ASP A 223 -3.26 8.08 29.19
CA ASP A 223 -2.92 9.26 29.99
C ASP A 223 -2.18 10.32 29.16
N THR A 224 -2.44 11.57 29.54
CA THR A 224 -1.78 12.77 29.05
C THR A 224 -0.34 12.94 29.55
N SER A 225 0.08 12.16 30.54
CA SER A 225 1.43 12.19 31.11
C SER A 225 2.44 11.33 30.34
N THR A 226 1.97 10.39 29.52
CA THR A 226 2.79 9.38 28.85
C THR A 226 3.87 9.99 27.94
N ASP A 227 5.14 9.68 28.21
CA ASP A 227 6.27 10.04 27.33
C ASP A 227 6.51 8.95 26.27
N LEU A 228 5.93 9.16 25.07
CA LEU A 228 6.10 8.27 23.92
C LEU A 228 7.57 8.08 23.49
N VAL A 229 8.43 9.08 23.73
CA VAL A 229 9.85 8.98 23.38
C VAL A 229 10.54 7.94 24.24
N GLN A 230 10.26 7.96 25.55
CA GLN A 230 10.82 7.00 26.49
C GLN A 230 10.22 5.61 26.27
N PHE A 231 8.91 5.53 26.10
CA PHE A 231 8.19 4.27 25.92
C PHE A 231 8.68 3.50 24.67
N LEU A 232 8.84 4.20 23.54
CA LEU A 232 9.29 3.61 22.28
C LEU A 232 10.82 3.63 22.09
N SER A 233 11.59 3.92 23.14
CA SER A 233 13.06 4.03 23.07
C SER A 233 13.76 2.74 22.60
N LYS A 234 13.15 1.58 22.86
CA LYS A 234 13.65 0.26 22.43
C LYS A 234 13.12 -0.20 21.07
N CYS A 235 12.39 0.65 20.35
CA CYS A 235 11.91 0.42 18.99
C CYS A 235 12.85 1.08 17.95
N THR A 236 14.12 0.65 17.92
CA THR A 236 15.19 1.36 17.21
C THR A 236 15.04 1.46 15.69
N LYS A 237 14.22 0.61 15.07
CA LYS A 237 13.98 0.57 13.62
C LYS A 237 12.63 1.17 13.20
N LEU A 238 11.93 1.85 14.13
CA LEU A 238 10.63 2.45 13.84
C LEU A 238 10.76 3.53 12.75
N LYS A 239 10.07 3.34 11.63
CA LYS A 239 10.06 4.25 10.48
C LYS A 239 8.72 4.99 10.35
N TYR A 240 7.60 4.35 10.67
CA TYR A 240 6.26 4.85 10.34
C TYR A 240 5.29 4.78 11.52
N ILE A 241 4.53 5.85 11.73
CA ILE A 241 3.37 5.89 12.63
C ILE A 241 2.17 6.47 11.87
N GLU A 242 1.17 5.66 11.50
CA GLU A 242 0.07 6.10 10.62
C GLU A 242 -1.14 6.71 11.34
N GLY A 243 -1.19 6.63 12.67
CA GLY A 243 -2.35 7.09 13.40
C GLY A 243 -2.03 7.31 14.84
N THR A 244 -1.99 8.57 15.25
CA THR A 244 -1.87 8.96 16.66
C THR A 244 -3.22 9.47 17.16
N LYS A 245 -3.70 8.92 18.28
CA LYS A 245 -4.84 9.48 19.03
C LYS A 245 -4.33 10.02 20.35
N PHE A 246 -4.27 11.34 20.46
CA PHE A 246 -3.83 12.00 21.69
C PHE A 246 -4.98 12.15 22.67
N PRO A 247 -4.77 11.86 23.96
CA PRO A 247 -5.74 12.17 24.99
C PRO A 247 -5.88 13.69 25.13
N LEU A 248 -7.11 14.16 25.37
CA LEU A 248 -7.40 15.58 25.52
C LEU A 248 -6.85 16.09 26.87
N PRO A 249 -6.12 17.21 26.91
CA PRO A 249 -5.54 17.70 28.15
C PRO A 249 -6.64 18.19 29.09
N PHE A 250 -6.72 17.62 30.30
CA PHE A 250 -7.73 18.02 31.28
C PHE A 250 -7.36 19.26 32.10
N LYS A 251 -6.06 19.52 32.36
CA LYS A 251 -5.67 20.57 33.33
C LYS A 251 -4.37 21.35 33.05
N ASN A 252 -3.45 20.86 32.20
CA ASN A 252 -2.20 21.56 31.85
C ASN A 252 -1.79 21.29 30.40
N ILE A 253 -1.43 22.34 29.65
CA ILE A 253 -0.88 22.23 28.29
C ILE A 253 0.58 21.74 28.42
N ARG A 254 0.78 20.43 28.55
CA ARG A 254 2.12 19.82 28.42
C ARG A 254 2.49 19.66 26.95
N LYS A 255 3.78 19.70 26.65
CA LYS A 255 4.34 19.42 25.33
C LYS A 255 4.37 17.89 25.13
N TYR A 256 3.69 17.38 24.10
CA TYR A 256 3.75 15.96 23.76
C TYR A 256 4.90 15.73 22.80
N ARG A 257 5.92 15.00 23.24
CA ARG A 257 7.09 14.69 22.42
C ARG A 257 6.85 13.43 21.60
N MET A 258 7.03 13.54 20.30
CA MET A 258 6.92 12.40 19.39
C MET A 258 8.25 11.62 19.34
N PRO A 259 8.19 10.28 19.21
CA PRO A 259 9.37 9.44 19.07
C PRO A 259 10.08 9.71 17.74
N PHE A 260 11.28 9.16 17.59
CA PHE A 260 11.98 9.20 16.30
C PHE A 260 11.25 8.31 15.28
N CYS A 261 10.90 8.88 14.13
CA CYS A 261 10.40 8.16 12.97
C CYS A 261 10.66 8.95 11.67
N GLN A 262 10.49 8.31 10.53
CA GLN A 262 10.63 8.95 9.22
C GLN A 262 9.34 9.66 8.81
N SER A 263 8.20 8.99 8.96
CA SER A 263 6.88 9.53 8.62
C SER A 263 5.90 9.37 9.77
N MET A 264 5.05 10.37 9.95
CA MET A 264 3.98 10.38 10.95
C MET A 264 2.69 10.93 10.34
N THR A 265 1.58 10.28 10.67
CA THR A 265 0.25 10.75 10.30
C THR A 265 -0.53 11.17 11.55
N LEU A 266 -1.07 12.39 11.50
CA LEU A 266 -1.99 12.91 12.51
C LEU A 266 -3.41 12.81 11.97
N THR A 267 -4.25 12.02 12.65
CA THR A 267 -5.64 11.77 12.21
C THR A 267 -6.63 12.44 13.14
N ASN A 268 -7.80 12.80 12.59
CA ASN A 268 -8.94 13.31 13.35
C ASN A 268 -8.64 14.58 14.17
N TYR A 269 -7.83 15.48 13.61
CA TYR A 269 -7.60 16.78 14.21
C TYR A 269 -8.86 17.64 14.10
N ASN A 270 -9.38 18.08 15.24
CA ASN A 270 -10.64 18.82 15.37
C ASN A 270 -10.39 20.26 15.83
N HIS A 271 -10.71 21.25 14.99
CA HIS A 271 -10.49 22.67 15.29
C HIS A 271 -11.20 23.16 16.58
N SER A 272 -12.26 22.49 17.04
CA SER A 272 -13.00 22.85 18.27
C SER A 272 -12.29 22.44 19.55
N ILE A 273 -11.18 21.71 19.44
CA ILE A 273 -10.42 21.17 20.56
C ILE A 273 -9.13 21.97 20.72
N THR A 274 -8.83 22.36 21.96
CA THR A 274 -7.52 22.96 22.29
C THR A 274 -6.49 21.85 22.47
N TYR A 275 -5.75 21.55 21.41
CA TYR A 275 -4.66 20.56 21.48
C TYR A 275 -3.45 21.09 22.27
N PRO A 276 -2.68 20.18 22.89
CA PRO A 276 -1.38 20.50 23.44
C PRO A 276 -0.36 20.83 22.35
N ILE A 277 0.82 21.33 22.73
CA ILE A 277 1.92 21.50 21.77
C ILE A 277 2.45 20.12 21.41
N ILE A 278 2.36 19.76 20.12
CA ILE A 278 2.89 18.51 19.59
C ILE A 278 4.30 18.77 19.07
N ASP A 279 5.29 18.18 19.73
CA ASP A 279 6.71 18.28 19.41
C ASP A 279 7.16 17.11 18.54
N GLY A 280 7.13 17.33 17.24
CA GLY A 280 7.60 16.44 16.19
C GLY A 280 9.05 16.65 15.79
N SER A 281 9.90 17.28 16.62
CA SER A 281 11.31 17.54 16.28
C SER A 281 12.13 16.29 15.93
N LYS A 282 11.71 15.10 16.37
CA LYS A 282 12.36 13.82 16.02
C LYS A 282 11.79 13.15 14.75
N VAL A 283 10.77 13.74 14.12
CA VAL A 283 10.21 13.27 12.84
C VAL A 283 10.99 13.91 11.69
N SER A 284 11.52 13.09 10.78
CA SER A 284 12.62 13.52 9.91
C SER A 284 12.30 13.66 8.43
N THR A 285 11.20 13.11 7.92
CA THR A 285 10.91 13.12 6.47
C THR A 285 9.53 13.68 6.15
N GLU A 286 8.48 13.09 6.72
CA GLU A 286 7.11 13.33 6.25
C GLU A 286 6.11 13.52 7.39
N LEU A 287 5.18 14.46 7.19
CA LEU A 287 4.00 14.65 8.01
C LEU A 287 2.74 14.53 7.15
N ILE A 288 1.83 13.64 7.53
CA ILE A 288 0.53 13.48 6.89
C ILE A 288 -0.55 14.04 7.82
N LEU A 289 -1.35 14.97 7.33
CA LEU A 289 -2.43 15.60 8.07
C LEU A 289 -3.77 15.13 7.51
N VAL A 290 -4.59 14.53 8.38
CA VAL A 290 -5.95 14.08 8.05
C VAL A 290 -6.93 14.77 9.00
N PRO A 291 -7.68 15.79 8.52
CA PRO A 291 -8.68 16.47 9.34
C PRO A 291 -9.84 15.52 9.70
N THR A 292 -10.64 15.88 10.70
CA THR A 292 -11.89 15.13 10.97
C THR A 292 -12.86 15.23 9.79
N LEU A 293 -13.63 14.16 9.52
CA LEU A 293 -14.64 14.10 8.47
C LEU A 293 -15.73 15.19 8.56
N ARG A 294 -15.89 15.82 9.72
CA ARG A 294 -16.89 16.86 9.99
C ARG A 294 -16.34 18.28 9.83
N ALA A 295 -15.03 18.45 9.66
CA ALA A 295 -14.42 19.77 9.55
C ALA A 295 -14.67 20.35 8.15
N VAL A 296 -15.27 21.54 8.10
CA VAL A 296 -15.47 22.29 6.84
C VAL A 296 -14.22 23.08 6.49
N ASP A 297 -13.63 23.82 7.42
CA ASP A 297 -12.35 24.51 7.21
C ASP A 297 -11.43 24.15 8.38
N PRO A 298 -10.61 23.09 8.25
CA PRO A 298 -9.84 22.58 9.37
C PRO A 298 -8.70 23.53 9.74
N GLU A 299 -8.55 23.79 11.03
CA GLU A 299 -7.44 24.54 11.60
C GLU A 299 -6.51 23.57 12.35
N PHE A 300 -5.25 23.54 11.96
CA PHE A 300 -4.19 22.81 12.67
C PHE A 300 -3.39 23.80 13.51
N SER A 301 -3.17 23.47 14.78
CA SER A 301 -2.53 24.40 15.70
C SER A 301 -1.45 23.75 16.55
N ARG A 302 -0.44 24.53 16.95
CA ARG A 302 0.60 24.11 17.90
C ARG A 302 1.40 22.87 17.46
N LEU A 303 1.61 22.71 16.15
CA LEU A 303 2.41 21.62 15.58
C LEU A 303 3.86 22.08 15.38
N MET A 304 4.81 21.43 16.04
CA MET A 304 6.25 21.76 15.98
C MET A 304 7.01 20.65 15.24
N PHE A 305 7.16 20.75 13.92
CA PHE A 305 7.83 19.78 13.06
C PHE A 305 8.93 20.45 12.22
N PRO A 306 10.02 20.94 12.83
CA PRO A 306 11.06 21.68 12.11
C PRO A 306 11.78 20.87 11.04
N ASN A 307 11.87 19.55 11.20
CA ASN A 307 12.76 18.68 10.43
C ASN A 307 12.08 17.95 9.27
N ILE A 308 10.78 18.10 9.08
CA ILE A 308 10.08 17.45 7.96
C ILE A 308 10.44 18.14 6.64
N SER A 309 10.64 17.36 5.58
CA SER A 309 10.86 17.87 4.22
C SER A 309 9.59 17.81 3.37
N ARG A 310 8.63 16.96 3.73
CA ARG A 310 7.38 16.74 3.00
C ARG A 310 6.16 16.82 3.91
N MET A 311 5.11 17.48 3.44
CA MET A 311 3.80 17.51 4.07
C MET A 311 2.72 17.05 3.09
N VAL A 312 1.84 16.18 3.54
CA VAL A 312 0.70 15.68 2.76
C VAL A 312 -0.60 15.96 3.50
N LEU A 313 -1.46 16.77 2.93
CA LEU A 313 -2.80 17.04 3.43
C LEU A 313 -3.81 16.15 2.69
N LYS A 314 -4.48 15.27 3.43
CA LYS A 314 -5.51 14.37 2.90
C LYS A 314 -6.88 14.83 3.39
N VAL A 315 -7.56 15.65 2.60
CA VAL A 315 -8.92 16.10 2.94
C VAL A 315 -9.95 15.17 2.30
N THR A 316 -10.97 14.81 3.07
CA THR A 316 -12.06 13.93 2.64
C THR A 316 -13.27 14.75 2.26
N GLY A 317 -13.79 14.55 1.06
CA GLY A 317 -15.00 15.24 0.59
C GLY A 317 -14.80 15.90 -0.77
N PHE A 318 -15.91 16.29 -1.39
CA PHE A 318 -15.93 17.00 -2.67
C PHE A 318 -15.95 18.52 -2.52
N THR A 319 -16.15 19.00 -1.29
CA THR A 319 -16.15 20.42 -0.97
C THR A 319 -14.73 20.93 -0.93
N ARG A 320 -14.51 22.16 -1.42
CA ARG A 320 -13.24 22.84 -1.25
C ARG A 320 -13.08 23.24 0.22
N HIS A 321 -11.94 22.89 0.79
CA HIS A 321 -11.61 23.22 2.17
C HIS A 321 -10.50 24.26 2.21
N VAL A 322 -10.64 25.28 3.07
CA VAL A 322 -9.54 26.19 3.41
C VAL A 322 -8.93 25.70 4.71
N VAL A 323 -7.64 25.37 4.68
CA VAL A 323 -6.90 24.86 5.84
C VAL A 323 -5.99 25.93 6.38
N ASP A 324 -6.05 26.16 7.70
CA ASP A 324 -5.23 27.16 8.37
C ASP A 324 -4.27 26.52 9.38
N PHE A 325 -3.08 27.10 9.49
CA PHE A 325 -2.05 26.76 10.46
C PHE A 325 -1.87 27.89 11.48
N LYS A 326 -2.05 27.58 12.77
CA LYS A 326 -1.86 28.54 13.86
C LYS A 326 -0.79 28.10 14.84
N CYS A 327 0.22 28.96 15.02
CA CYS A 327 1.34 28.68 15.91
C CYS A 327 2.03 27.33 15.57
N CYS A 328 2.24 27.06 14.29
CA CYS A 328 2.95 25.88 13.81
C CYS A 328 4.40 26.23 13.45
N HIS A 329 5.26 25.22 13.28
CA HIS A 329 6.65 25.40 12.90
C HIS A 329 7.11 24.30 11.95
N PHE A 330 7.35 24.65 10.68
CA PHE A 330 7.64 23.74 9.56
C PHE A 330 8.87 24.15 8.76
N ARG A 331 9.93 24.55 9.47
CA ARG A 331 11.11 25.22 8.89
C ARG A 331 11.70 24.60 7.63
N ASN A 332 11.92 23.29 7.63
CA ASN A 332 12.61 22.59 6.53
C ASN A 332 11.64 22.01 5.49
N LEU A 333 10.36 22.38 5.52
CA LEU A 333 9.38 21.89 4.55
C LEU A 333 9.78 22.33 3.13
N LYS A 334 9.89 21.38 2.19
CA LYS A 334 10.20 21.66 0.77
C LYS A 334 9.13 21.16 -0.19
N GLN A 335 8.37 20.13 0.22
CA GLN A 335 7.36 19.49 -0.61
C GLN A 335 5.99 19.57 0.06
N LEU A 336 5.01 20.10 -0.64
CA LEU A 336 3.64 20.24 -0.15
C LEU A 336 2.66 19.54 -1.10
N SER A 337 1.84 18.64 -0.56
CA SER A 337 0.77 17.96 -1.29
C SER A 337 -0.58 18.31 -0.67
N ILE A 338 -1.42 19.00 -1.44
CA ILE A 338 -2.72 19.55 -1.02
C ILE A 338 -3.81 19.12 -2.00
N LYS A 339 -4.26 17.88 -1.85
CA LYS A 339 -5.34 17.35 -2.71
C LYS A 339 -6.69 17.83 -2.19
N GLY A 340 -7.36 18.69 -2.96
CA GLY A 340 -8.73 19.14 -2.68
C GLY A 340 -8.86 20.22 -1.59
N ALA A 341 -7.78 20.93 -1.29
CA ALA A 341 -7.80 22.00 -0.30
C ALA A 341 -6.80 23.12 -0.65
N THR A 342 -7.02 24.31 -0.09
CA THR A 342 -6.10 25.44 -0.18
C THR A 342 -5.61 25.85 1.21
N ILE A 343 -4.40 26.42 1.28
CA ILE A 343 -3.81 26.92 2.53
C ILE A 343 -3.40 28.37 2.29
N PRO A 344 -3.88 29.35 3.07
CA PRO A 344 -3.42 30.73 2.90
C PRO A 344 -1.90 30.80 2.95
N TRP A 345 -1.25 31.41 1.95
CA TRP A 345 0.22 31.45 1.90
C TRP A 345 0.85 32.11 3.13
N MET A 346 0.19 33.14 3.66
CA MET A 346 0.58 33.77 4.92
C MET A 346 0.57 32.80 6.11
N SER A 347 -0.30 31.79 6.10
CA SER A 347 -0.35 30.76 7.13
C SER A 347 0.91 29.88 7.13
N LEU A 348 1.42 29.54 5.94
CA LEU A 348 2.68 28.82 5.77
C LEU A 348 3.88 29.69 6.17
N ILE A 349 3.91 30.95 5.73
CA ILE A 349 4.97 31.91 6.10
C ILE A 349 5.01 32.12 7.62
N ASN A 350 3.84 32.31 8.26
CA ASN A 350 3.72 32.44 9.72
C ASN A 350 4.06 31.14 10.46
N SER A 351 4.13 30.01 9.76
CA SER A 351 4.57 28.72 10.30
C SER A 351 6.06 28.44 10.03
N ASP A 352 6.84 29.50 9.75
CA ASP A 352 8.28 29.48 9.49
C ASP A 352 8.71 28.68 8.25
N VAL A 353 7.83 28.49 7.25
CA VAL A 353 8.22 27.84 5.98
C VAL A 353 9.10 28.78 5.16
N GLU A 354 10.35 28.39 4.93
CA GLU A 354 11.34 29.22 4.22
C GLU A 354 11.23 29.12 2.68
N SER A 355 10.98 27.93 2.13
CA SER A 355 10.70 27.75 0.69
C SER A 355 9.81 26.54 0.43
N ILE A 356 9.17 26.51 -0.73
CA ILE A 356 8.49 25.31 -1.25
C ILE A 356 9.03 25.09 -2.65
N ASP A 357 9.66 23.94 -2.85
CA ASP A 357 10.33 23.60 -4.11
C ASP A 357 9.39 22.70 -4.96
N SER A 358 8.57 21.87 -4.31
CA SER A 358 7.58 21.03 -5.00
C SER A 358 6.17 21.20 -4.43
N LEU A 359 5.20 21.39 -5.31
CA LEU A 359 3.78 21.51 -4.97
C LEU A 359 2.96 20.49 -5.76
N GLU A 360 2.14 19.71 -5.06
CA GLU A 360 1.14 18.80 -5.63
C GLU A 360 -0.25 19.29 -5.24
N LEU A 361 -1.13 19.52 -6.23
CA LEU A 361 -2.47 20.05 -6.02
C LEU A 361 -3.48 19.51 -7.03
N ILE A 362 -4.76 19.81 -6.81
CA ILE A 362 -5.82 19.59 -7.81
C ILE A 362 -6.38 20.96 -8.17
N LEU A 363 -6.39 21.27 -9.47
CA LEU A 363 -6.81 22.57 -9.98
C LEU A 363 -8.19 22.44 -10.62
N ASN A 364 -9.25 22.89 -9.94
CA ASN A 364 -10.63 22.74 -10.47
C ASN A 364 -11.35 24.07 -10.68
N THR A 365 -10.97 25.11 -9.94
CA THR A 365 -11.67 26.40 -9.93
C THR A 365 -10.74 27.57 -10.24
N GLU A 366 -11.31 28.70 -10.66
CA GLU A 366 -10.58 29.97 -10.83
C GLU A 366 -9.85 30.38 -9.55
N ASP A 367 -10.46 30.15 -8.40
CA ASP A 367 -9.85 30.51 -7.12
C ASP A 367 -8.63 29.64 -6.78
N ASP A 368 -8.59 28.38 -7.24
CA ASP A 368 -7.39 27.53 -7.07
C ASP A 368 -6.24 28.06 -7.94
N LEU A 369 -6.56 28.57 -9.13
CA LEU A 369 -5.60 29.20 -10.01
C LEU A 369 -5.08 30.52 -9.45
N LYS A 370 -5.96 31.39 -8.95
CA LYS A 370 -5.57 32.63 -8.27
C LYS A 370 -4.68 32.34 -7.08
N TRP A 371 -5.07 31.36 -6.26
CA TRP A 371 -4.26 30.90 -5.13
C TRP A 371 -2.87 30.44 -5.60
N LEU A 372 -2.76 29.64 -6.67
CA LEU A 372 -1.48 29.20 -7.22
C LEU A 372 -0.65 30.38 -7.77
N GLN A 373 -1.27 31.37 -8.41
CA GLN A 373 -0.59 32.56 -8.92
C GLN A 373 -0.06 33.48 -7.82
N GLU A 374 -0.73 33.51 -6.67
CA GLU A 374 -0.31 34.24 -5.48
C GLU A 374 0.78 33.52 -4.68
N CYS A 375 1.27 32.35 -5.15
CA CYS A 375 2.34 31.60 -4.50
C CYS A 375 3.60 32.48 -4.33
N PRO A 376 4.06 32.72 -3.09
CA PRO A 376 5.25 33.53 -2.84
C PRO A 376 6.55 32.74 -3.05
N PHE A 377 6.47 31.42 -3.23
CA PHE A 377 7.62 30.53 -3.34
C PHE A 377 7.97 30.26 -4.81
N LYS A 378 9.27 30.15 -5.10
CA LYS A 378 9.75 29.74 -6.42
C LYS A 378 9.67 28.22 -6.53
N LEU A 379 8.66 27.72 -7.23
CA LEU A 379 8.46 26.29 -7.45
C LEU A 379 9.47 25.75 -8.48
N GLU A 380 10.11 24.63 -8.14
CA GLU A 380 10.83 23.80 -9.10
C GLU A 380 9.86 22.84 -9.78
N THR A 381 9.05 22.12 -8.99
CA THR A 381 8.11 21.14 -9.54
C THR A 381 6.66 21.45 -9.18
N LEU A 382 5.80 21.55 -10.19
CA LEU A 382 4.36 21.67 -10.04
C LEU A 382 3.68 20.40 -10.56
N TYR A 383 3.00 19.69 -9.67
CA TYR A 383 2.20 18.50 -10.00
C TYR A 383 0.71 18.82 -9.88
N ILE A 384 -0.04 18.56 -10.96
CA ILE A 384 -1.49 18.72 -11.02
C ILE A 384 -2.13 17.33 -11.14
N GLY A 385 -2.75 16.88 -10.06
CA GLY A 385 -3.41 15.58 -10.00
C GLY A 385 -4.86 15.61 -10.50
N SER A 386 -5.49 14.42 -10.52
CA SER A 386 -6.92 14.25 -10.81
C SER A 386 -7.71 13.71 -9.60
N ILE A 387 -9.01 14.01 -9.56
CA ILE A 387 -9.95 13.35 -8.65
C ILE A 387 -10.37 12.02 -9.31
N GLY A 388 -9.97 10.91 -8.70
CA GLY A 388 -10.41 9.58 -9.14
C GLY A 388 -11.94 9.44 -9.07
N GLY A 389 -12.57 9.06 -10.19
CA GLY A 389 -13.97 8.61 -10.20
C GLY A 389 -15.04 9.64 -10.58
N GLN A 390 -14.70 10.89 -10.91
CA GLN A 390 -15.67 11.85 -11.43
C GLN A 390 -15.42 12.17 -12.91
N LEU A 391 -16.39 11.80 -13.75
CA LEU A 391 -16.67 12.48 -15.00
C LEU A 391 -17.12 13.90 -14.63
N ILE A 392 -16.21 14.87 -14.64
CA ILE A 392 -16.60 16.29 -14.57
C ILE A 392 -17.34 16.59 -15.89
N ASN A 393 -18.64 16.31 -15.94
CA ASN A 393 -19.47 16.47 -17.15
C ASN A 393 -19.77 17.95 -17.47
N ASP A 394 -19.55 18.84 -16.50
CA ASP A 394 -19.79 20.28 -16.61
C ASP A 394 -18.59 21.09 -16.07
N TYR A 395 -17.42 20.96 -16.71
CA TYR A 395 -16.36 21.95 -16.48
C TYR A 395 -16.68 23.22 -17.27
N GLN A 396 -16.70 24.36 -16.57
CA GLN A 396 -16.94 25.65 -17.19
C GLN A 396 -15.62 26.18 -17.77
N ILE A 397 -15.58 26.41 -19.08
CA ILE A 397 -14.47 27.13 -19.72
C ILE A 397 -14.43 28.52 -19.11
N ASN A 398 -13.29 28.87 -18.52
CA ASN A 398 -13.05 30.20 -18.01
C ASN A 398 -11.80 30.78 -18.69
N PRO A 399 -11.91 31.92 -19.40
CA PRO A 399 -10.79 32.56 -20.08
C PRO A 399 -9.59 32.90 -19.19
N ILE A 400 -9.79 32.95 -17.87
CA ILE A 400 -8.68 33.21 -16.94
C ILE A 400 -7.59 32.14 -17.02
N PHE A 401 -7.94 30.89 -17.31
CA PHE A 401 -6.95 29.81 -17.47
C PHE A 401 -6.07 30.00 -18.70
N GLU A 402 -6.61 30.59 -19.77
CA GLU A 402 -5.89 30.84 -21.04
C GLU A 402 -4.91 32.01 -20.94
N THR A 403 -5.17 32.96 -20.05
CA THR A 403 -4.36 34.19 -19.87
C THR A 403 -3.39 34.10 -18.70
N SER A 404 -3.47 33.04 -17.92
CA SER A 404 -2.72 32.85 -16.68
C SER A 404 -1.29 32.42 -16.94
N LYS A 405 -0.36 33.04 -16.21
CA LYS A 405 1.06 32.66 -16.23
C LYS A 405 1.41 31.80 -15.03
N LEU A 406 2.12 30.70 -15.28
CA LEU A 406 2.66 29.80 -14.26
C LEU A 406 4.19 29.75 -14.39
N VAL A 407 4.87 29.70 -13.26
CA VAL A 407 6.33 29.64 -13.20
C VAL A 407 6.74 28.42 -12.39
N ALA A 408 7.21 27.38 -13.08
CA ALA A 408 7.88 26.21 -12.51
C ALA A 408 8.91 25.69 -13.52
N THR A 409 9.90 24.91 -13.10
CA THR A 409 10.85 24.26 -14.02
C THR A 409 10.29 22.95 -14.57
N ASN A 410 9.64 22.16 -13.71
CA ASN A 410 9.13 20.84 -14.01
C ASN A 410 7.60 20.82 -13.80
N PHE A 411 6.87 20.43 -14.85
CA PHE A 411 5.42 20.29 -14.80
C PHE A 411 5.04 18.81 -14.87
N GLU A 412 4.18 18.38 -13.97
CA GLU A 412 3.68 17.00 -13.92
C GLU A 412 2.15 17.03 -13.89
N LEU A 413 1.50 16.17 -14.68
CA LEU A 413 0.04 16.17 -14.83
C LEU A 413 -0.53 14.76 -14.96
N ASP A 414 -1.62 14.49 -14.24
CA ASP A 414 -2.45 13.31 -14.48
C ASP A 414 -3.60 13.62 -15.47
N LEU A 415 -3.62 12.92 -16.61
CA LEU A 415 -4.70 12.97 -17.60
C LEU A 415 -5.68 11.82 -17.39
N HIS A 416 -6.78 12.10 -16.70
CA HIS A 416 -7.87 11.14 -16.48
C HIS A 416 -9.22 11.56 -17.04
N ASN A 417 -9.42 12.84 -17.34
CA ASN A 417 -10.66 13.37 -17.89
C ASN A 417 -10.43 14.59 -18.79
N LEU A 418 -11.51 15.07 -19.42
CA LEU A 418 -11.45 16.19 -20.36
C LEU A 418 -11.05 17.53 -19.71
N TRP A 419 -11.27 17.70 -18.41
CA TRP A 419 -10.84 18.91 -17.70
C TRP A 419 -9.31 18.98 -17.62
N GLN A 420 -8.63 17.87 -17.32
CA GLN A 420 -7.16 17.86 -17.36
C GLN A 420 -6.61 18.01 -18.78
N CYS A 421 -7.33 17.52 -19.79
CA CYS A 421 -7.03 17.81 -21.19
C CYS A 421 -7.09 19.33 -21.49
N TYR A 422 -8.12 20.01 -20.99
CA TYR A 422 -8.27 21.47 -21.13
C TYR A 422 -7.13 22.22 -20.40
N LEU A 423 -6.81 21.83 -19.16
CA LEU A 423 -5.71 22.42 -18.40
C LEU A 423 -4.36 22.23 -19.11
N LEU A 424 -4.09 21.03 -19.64
CA LEU A 424 -2.88 20.78 -20.39
C LEU A 424 -2.75 21.76 -21.55
N GLN A 425 -3.79 21.85 -22.40
CA GLN A 425 -3.74 22.65 -23.62
C GLN A 425 -3.65 24.15 -23.36
N ASN A 426 -4.47 24.65 -22.44
CA ASN A 426 -4.75 26.08 -22.33
C ASN A 426 -4.00 26.74 -21.16
N LEU A 427 -3.55 25.98 -20.17
CA LEU A 427 -2.80 26.50 -19.03
C LEU A 427 -1.34 26.02 -19.04
N ILE A 428 -1.09 24.72 -19.21
CA ILE A 428 0.27 24.18 -19.03
C ILE A 428 1.15 24.42 -20.27
N LEU A 429 0.73 23.94 -21.44
CA LEU A 429 1.54 24.05 -22.67
C LEU A 429 1.94 25.50 -23.01
N PRO A 430 1.09 26.54 -22.88
CA PRO A 430 1.47 27.92 -23.17
C PRO A 430 2.53 28.50 -22.21
N ASN A 431 2.66 27.92 -21.01
CA ASN A 431 3.62 28.34 -19.98
C ASN A 431 4.96 27.58 -20.03
N LEU A 432 5.10 26.64 -20.97
CA LEU A 432 6.33 25.88 -21.13
C LEU A 432 7.32 26.59 -22.07
N HIS A 433 8.58 26.57 -21.67
CA HIS A 433 9.74 27.08 -22.39
C HIS A 433 10.80 25.99 -22.54
N GLN A 434 11.85 26.28 -23.31
CA GLN A 434 12.90 25.30 -23.64
C GLN A 434 13.56 24.66 -22.41
N GLU A 435 13.74 25.42 -21.33
CA GLU A 435 14.37 24.94 -20.09
C GLU A 435 13.45 24.04 -19.25
N ASN A 436 12.16 23.96 -19.58
CA ASN A 436 11.20 23.19 -18.82
C ASN A 436 11.23 21.70 -19.13
N SER A 437 10.74 20.91 -18.17
CA SER A 437 10.36 19.52 -18.35
C SER A 437 8.85 19.33 -18.17
N LEU A 438 8.29 18.36 -18.90
CA LEU A 438 6.88 17.98 -18.80
C LEU A 438 6.76 16.47 -18.61
N THR A 439 6.03 16.04 -17.58
CA THR A 439 5.69 14.64 -17.31
C THR A 439 4.18 14.47 -17.33
N ILE A 440 3.70 13.52 -18.12
CA ILE A 440 2.28 13.21 -18.26
C ILE A 440 2.01 11.76 -17.86
N TYR A 441 1.12 11.58 -16.90
CA TYR A 441 0.56 10.29 -16.53
C TYR A 441 -0.82 10.16 -17.14
N PHE A 442 -1.14 9.03 -17.78
CA PHE A 442 -2.43 8.89 -18.45
C PHE A 442 -2.88 7.43 -18.49
N ASN A 443 -4.19 7.21 -18.69
CA ASN A 443 -4.73 5.88 -18.97
C ASN A 443 -5.40 5.89 -20.36
N GLU A 444 -4.82 5.19 -21.32
CA GLU A 444 -5.30 5.17 -22.72
C GLU A 444 -6.77 4.74 -22.80
N THR A 445 -7.13 3.64 -22.14
CA THR A 445 -8.48 3.07 -22.20
C THR A 445 -9.54 4.02 -21.65
N GLN A 446 -9.23 4.68 -20.54
CA GLN A 446 -10.12 5.64 -19.89
C GLN A 446 -10.26 6.92 -20.73
N LEU A 447 -9.17 7.40 -21.32
CA LEU A 447 -9.21 8.60 -22.13
C LEU A 447 -9.96 8.37 -23.45
N THR A 448 -9.75 7.22 -24.10
CA THR A 448 -10.51 6.85 -25.31
C THR A 448 -11.99 6.68 -25.00
N SER A 449 -12.36 6.06 -23.87
CA SER A 449 -13.78 5.95 -23.50
C SER A 449 -14.39 7.33 -23.25
N ILE A 450 -13.70 8.23 -22.56
CA ILE A 450 -14.18 9.58 -22.27
C ILE A 450 -14.37 10.42 -23.54
N VAL A 451 -13.48 10.29 -24.53
CA VAL A 451 -13.65 10.98 -25.82
C VAL A 451 -14.84 10.43 -26.59
N ASN A 452 -15.04 9.11 -26.57
CA ASN A 452 -16.10 8.43 -27.32
C ASN A 452 -17.49 8.54 -26.69
N GLU A 453 -17.56 8.64 -25.36
CA GLU A 453 -18.81 8.75 -24.58
C GLU A 453 -19.30 10.20 -24.45
N ASN A 454 -18.53 11.19 -24.88
CA ASN A 454 -18.91 12.59 -24.73
C ASN A 454 -19.84 13.05 -25.86
N ASP A 455 -21.10 13.35 -25.50
CA ASP A 455 -22.12 13.86 -26.42
C ASP A 455 -21.87 15.32 -26.88
N LYS A 456 -20.99 16.07 -26.20
CA LYS A 456 -20.68 17.47 -26.55
C LYS A 456 -19.55 17.51 -27.58
N PRO A 457 -19.67 18.26 -28.71
CA PRO A 457 -18.59 18.38 -29.68
C PRO A 457 -17.35 19.01 -29.04
N LEU A 458 -16.19 18.39 -29.21
CA LEU A 458 -14.90 18.84 -28.66
C LEU A 458 -14.56 20.31 -29.00
N LYS A 459 -15.08 20.82 -30.13
CA LYS A 459 -15.05 22.25 -30.52
C LYS A 459 -15.57 23.19 -29.43
N LYS A 460 -16.65 22.80 -28.73
CA LYS A 460 -17.25 23.61 -27.66
C LYS A 460 -16.42 23.59 -26.38
N LEU A 461 -15.37 22.77 -26.32
CA LEU A 461 -14.49 22.60 -25.16
C LEU A 461 -13.17 23.37 -25.31
N ASN A 462 -13.03 24.21 -26.36
CA ASN A 462 -11.79 24.91 -26.73
C ASN A 462 -10.56 23.98 -26.88
N LEU A 463 -10.79 22.69 -27.17
CA LEU A 463 -9.72 21.74 -27.41
C LEU A 463 -9.35 21.73 -28.91
N THR A 464 -8.06 21.80 -29.23
CA THR A 464 -7.56 21.64 -30.59
C THR A 464 -7.73 20.19 -31.00
N HIS A 465 -8.56 19.97 -32.02
CA HIS A 465 -8.84 18.66 -32.57
C HIS A 465 -8.75 18.70 -34.09
N GLU A 466 -8.25 17.63 -34.66
CA GLU A 466 -8.42 17.30 -36.08
C GLU A 466 -9.27 16.02 -36.10
N ASP A 467 -10.38 16.07 -36.85
CA ASP A 467 -11.40 15.03 -36.87
C ASP A 467 -11.92 14.66 -35.46
N LYS A 468 -11.58 13.47 -34.98
CA LYS A 468 -11.99 12.92 -33.67
C LYS A 468 -10.82 12.76 -32.68
N CYS A 469 -9.67 13.37 -32.97
CA CYS A 469 -8.47 13.27 -32.14
C CYS A 469 -8.15 14.61 -31.45
N ILE A 470 -7.84 14.59 -30.15
CA ILE A 470 -7.27 15.75 -29.46
C ILE A 470 -5.78 15.80 -29.77
N ILE A 471 -5.30 16.93 -30.30
CA ILE A 471 -3.90 17.09 -30.68
C ILE A 471 -3.21 18.08 -29.73
N TYR A 472 -2.19 17.60 -29.04
CA TYR A 472 -1.29 18.42 -28.23
C TYR A 472 -0.01 18.71 -29.00
N LYS A 473 0.19 19.97 -29.38
CA LYS A 473 1.44 20.45 -29.97
C LYS A 473 2.38 20.83 -28.84
N LEU A 474 3.38 19.99 -28.57
CA LEU A 474 4.35 20.26 -27.52
C LEU A 474 5.27 21.42 -27.96
N PRO A 475 5.53 22.41 -27.10
CA PRO A 475 6.55 23.43 -27.36
C PRO A 475 7.95 22.82 -27.31
N GLU A 476 8.96 23.59 -27.69
CA GLU A 476 10.35 23.16 -27.53
C GLU A 476 10.64 22.96 -26.04
N LEU A 477 11.00 21.73 -25.66
CA LEU A 477 11.26 21.28 -24.29
C LEU A 477 12.58 20.53 -24.28
N THR A 478 13.32 20.59 -23.17
CA THR A 478 14.53 19.77 -23.01
C THR A 478 14.20 18.31 -22.67
N HIS A 479 13.17 18.10 -21.85
CA HIS A 479 12.78 16.80 -21.32
C HIS A 479 11.27 16.59 -21.42
N PHE A 480 10.85 15.45 -21.97
CA PHE A 480 9.44 15.05 -22.01
C PHE A 480 9.29 13.60 -21.53
N THR A 481 8.38 13.39 -20.59
CA THR A 481 8.07 12.09 -20.01
C THR A 481 6.60 11.77 -20.21
N LEU A 482 6.29 10.57 -20.70
CA LEU A 482 4.92 10.11 -20.91
C LEU A 482 4.75 8.67 -20.40
N ILE A 483 3.87 8.48 -19.43
CA ILE A 483 3.69 7.22 -18.69
C ILE A 483 2.23 6.76 -18.80
N CYS A 484 2.02 5.58 -19.39
CA CYS A 484 0.71 4.95 -19.49
C CYS A 484 0.44 4.09 -18.24
N ILE A 485 -0.48 4.53 -17.39
CA ILE A 485 -0.91 3.81 -16.19
C ILE A 485 -2.02 2.83 -16.57
N GLU A 486 -1.78 1.54 -16.37
CA GLU A 486 -2.85 0.53 -16.46
C GLU A 486 -3.84 0.69 -15.30
N PRO A 487 -5.15 0.49 -15.53
CA PRO A 487 -6.10 0.45 -14.44
C PRO A 487 -5.71 -0.70 -13.50
N ARG A 488 -5.17 -0.36 -12.33
CA ARG A 488 -5.12 -1.31 -11.22
C ARG A 488 -6.56 -1.67 -10.94
N ILE A 489 -6.98 -2.86 -11.40
CA ILE A 489 -8.20 -3.47 -10.90
C ILE A 489 -8.02 -3.45 -9.40
N SER A 490 -8.83 -2.62 -8.74
CA SER A 490 -8.82 -2.51 -7.29
C SER A 490 -9.22 -3.89 -6.79
N SER A 491 -8.24 -4.72 -6.45
CA SER A 491 -8.43 -6.07 -5.95
C SER A 491 -8.93 -5.97 -4.52
N GLY A 492 -10.20 -5.58 -4.38
CA GLY A 492 -11.04 -6.16 -3.37
C GLY A 492 -11.16 -7.65 -3.69
N ASN A 493 -10.55 -8.49 -2.86
CA ASN A 493 -10.72 -9.94 -2.80
C ASN A 493 -10.63 -10.72 -4.12
N SER A 494 -9.43 -11.24 -4.45
CA SER A 494 -9.29 -12.65 -4.89
C SER A 494 -7.83 -13.02 -5.16
N ASN A 495 -7.42 -14.08 -4.46
CA ASN A 495 -6.28 -14.98 -4.65
C ASN A 495 -5.34 -14.74 -5.86
N PRO A 496 -4.01 -14.57 -5.64
CA PRO A 496 -3.02 -14.57 -6.70
C PRO A 496 -2.60 -16.02 -6.97
N ASN A 497 -3.29 -16.71 -7.89
CA ASN A 497 -2.79 -17.98 -8.43
C ASN A 497 -3.46 -18.31 -9.76
N VAL A 498 -3.11 -17.58 -10.84
CA VAL A 498 -2.96 -18.19 -12.18
C VAL A 498 -1.89 -17.41 -12.93
N SER A 499 -0.70 -18.01 -12.99
CA SER A 499 0.41 -17.65 -13.87
C SER A 499 -0.01 -17.66 -15.34
N SER A 500 0.39 -16.62 -16.07
CA SER A 500 0.34 -16.49 -17.51
C SER A 500 1.26 -17.50 -18.20
N THR A 501 0.69 -18.62 -18.66
CA THR A 501 1.36 -19.50 -19.63
C THR A 501 1.04 -19.07 -21.05
N ASN A 502 2.11 -18.84 -21.81
CA ASN A 502 2.11 -18.60 -23.24
C ASN A 502 1.26 -19.62 -24.03
N SER A 503 0.69 -19.09 -25.10
CA SER A 503 -0.01 -19.72 -26.20
C SER A 503 0.50 -21.11 -26.63
N ILE A 504 -0.35 -22.12 -26.50
CA ILE A 504 -0.39 -23.27 -27.41
C ILE A 504 -1.86 -23.52 -27.79
N ARG A 505 -2.12 -23.50 -29.09
CA ARG A 505 -3.38 -23.87 -29.72
C ARG A 505 -3.66 -25.35 -29.47
N THR A 506 -4.83 -25.65 -28.91
CA THR A 506 -5.57 -26.89 -29.21
C THR A 506 -7.06 -26.61 -29.16
N LEU A 507 -7.73 -26.99 -30.24
CA LEU A 507 -9.16 -26.83 -30.54
C LEU A 507 -9.99 -27.91 -29.85
N SER A 508 -11.10 -27.52 -29.20
CA SER A 508 -12.39 -28.26 -29.07
C SER A 508 -13.27 -27.53 -28.04
N ALA A 509 -14.35 -26.82 -28.41
CA ALA A 509 -15.68 -27.24 -28.83
C ALA A 509 -16.73 -27.34 -27.67
N SER A 510 -17.74 -26.47 -27.77
CA SER A 510 -19.20 -26.49 -27.43
C SER A 510 -19.67 -26.17 -26.02
N SER A 511 -20.65 -25.29 -25.73
CA SER A 511 -21.34 -24.18 -26.42
C SER A 511 -22.05 -23.31 -25.38
N SER A 512 -22.24 -22.03 -25.73
CA SER A 512 -23.28 -21.11 -25.24
C SER A 512 -24.70 -21.69 -25.42
N SER A 513 -25.81 -21.27 -24.79
CA SER A 513 -26.19 -20.09 -24.02
C SER A 513 -27.63 -20.27 -23.49
N SER A 514 -27.99 -19.49 -22.45
CA SER A 514 -29.27 -18.76 -22.23
C SER A 514 -30.62 -19.45 -22.51
N THR A 515 -31.62 -19.29 -21.64
CA THR A 515 -32.60 -18.19 -21.73
C THR A 515 -33.47 -18.17 -20.47
N LYS A 516 -33.58 -17.04 -19.76
CA LYS A 516 -34.62 -16.00 -19.85
C LYS A 516 -36.07 -16.48 -19.64
N SER A 517 -36.65 -16.09 -18.51
CA SER A 517 -38.01 -15.51 -18.40
C SER A 517 -38.08 -14.72 -17.07
N PHE A 518 -38.26 -13.40 -17.09
CA PHE A 518 -39.42 -12.54 -17.37
C PHE A 518 -40.27 -12.23 -16.13
N GLY A 519 -40.45 -10.91 -15.90
CA GLY A 519 -41.40 -10.28 -14.96
C GLY A 519 -40.75 -9.91 -13.63
N SER A 520 -40.83 -8.68 -13.10
CA SER A 520 -41.63 -7.51 -13.45
C SER A 520 -41.11 -6.29 -12.66
N HIS A 521 -41.16 -5.11 -13.28
CA HIS A 521 -41.35 -3.78 -12.69
C HIS A 521 -40.96 -3.53 -11.21
N GLN A 522 -40.01 -2.63 -10.97
CA GLN A 522 -40.30 -1.23 -10.59
C GLN A 522 -39.01 -0.44 -10.35
N ASP A 523 -38.93 0.72 -11.00
CA ASP A 523 -38.04 1.82 -10.70
C ASP A 523 -38.29 2.34 -9.27
N TYR A 524 -37.25 2.69 -8.51
CA TYR A 524 -37.18 3.96 -7.77
C TYR A 524 -35.76 4.28 -7.27
N ASN A 525 -35.48 5.58 -7.35
CA ASN A 525 -34.31 6.37 -6.98
C ASN A 525 -33.75 6.26 -5.54
N ASN A 526 -32.45 6.60 -5.48
CA ASN A 526 -31.75 7.44 -4.49
C ASN A 526 -31.37 6.97 -3.07
N ASN A 527 -30.11 7.36 -2.76
CA ASN A 527 -29.53 7.78 -1.47
C ASN A 527 -28.93 6.75 -0.50
N SER A 528 -27.59 6.74 -0.51
CA SER A 528 -26.65 6.92 0.61
C SER A 528 -27.07 6.60 2.07
N ASN A 529 -26.19 5.81 2.69
CA ASN A 529 -25.76 5.80 4.09
C ASN A 529 -26.75 5.37 5.19
N MET A 530 -26.50 4.20 5.78
CA MET A 530 -26.55 4.03 7.23
C MET A 530 -25.69 2.84 7.68
N TYR A 531 -24.85 3.09 8.70
CA TYR A 531 -24.13 2.05 9.45
C TYR A 531 -25.09 1.23 10.31
N ALA A 532 -24.64 0.00 10.60
CA ALA A 532 -24.75 -0.73 11.87
C ALA A 532 -25.79 -1.87 11.98
N ILE A 533 -25.21 -3.07 12.21
CA ILE A 533 -25.62 -4.11 13.18
C ILE A 533 -26.88 -4.91 12.84
N ASP A 534 -26.68 -6.13 12.31
CA ASP A 534 -26.98 -7.39 13.01
C ASP A 534 -26.74 -8.60 12.09
N ALA A 535 -26.62 -9.78 12.70
CA ALA A 535 -26.47 -11.11 12.09
C ALA A 535 -25.02 -11.58 11.80
N ALA A 536 -24.21 -11.65 12.85
CA ALA A 536 -23.53 -12.92 13.12
C ALA A 536 -24.55 -13.87 13.78
N LEU A 537 -24.54 -15.14 13.37
CA LEU A 537 -25.20 -16.34 13.94
C LEU A 537 -26.01 -17.10 12.87
N THR A 538 -25.31 -17.86 12.04
CA THR A 538 -25.52 -19.32 11.89
C THR A 538 -24.48 -19.86 10.91
N GLY A 539 -23.59 -20.71 11.42
CA GLY A 539 -22.76 -21.55 10.60
C GLY A 539 -23.62 -22.60 9.90
N SER A 540 -23.48 -22.71 8.57
CA SER A 540 -23.40 -23.97 7.84
C SER A 540 -23.31 -23.66 6.36
N MET A 541 -22.19 -24.05 5.74
CA MET A 541 -22.22 -24.35 4.32
C MET A 541 -23.13 -25.56 4.13
N ASN A 542 -24.39 -25.29 3.81
CA ASN A 542 -25.30 -26.22 3.16
C ASN A 542 -26.33 -25.35 2.42
N TYR A 543 -26.18 -25.24 1.11
CA TYR A 543 -27.24 -24.72 0.27
C TYR A 543 -28.46 -25.65 0.41
N SER A 544 -29.43 -25.25 1.23
CA SER A 544 -30.74 -25.89 1.25
C SER A 544 -31.44 -25.59 -0.07
N ILE A 545 -31.35 -26.54 -1.00
CA ILE A 545 -32.16 -26.56 -2.22
C ILE A 545 -33.62 -26.71 -1.79
N SER A 546 -34.50 -25.78 -2.17
CA SER A 546 -35.91 -25.92 -1.82
C SER A 546 -36.47 -27.20 -2.47
N PRO A 547 -37.44 -27.91 -1.83
CA PRO A 547 -38.09 -29.09 -2.41
C PRO A 547 -38.70 -28.86 -3.79
N SER A 548 -38.93 -27.60 -4.16
CA SER A 548 -39.38 -27.14 -5.49
C SER A 548 -38.30 -27.28 -6.56
N GLN A 549 -37.01 -27.14 -6.20
CA GLN A 549 -35.88 -27.30 -7.10
C GLN A 549 -35.39 -28.75 -7.21
N PHE A 550 -35.56 -29.58 -6.18
CA PHE A 550 -35.26 -31.01 -6.29
C PHE A 550 -36.28 -31.75 -7.20
N ARG A 551 -37.54 -31.32 -7.21
CA ARG A 551 -38.58 -31.92 -8.07
C ARG A 551 -38.47 -31.59 -9.56
N ARG A 552 -37.71 -30.55 -9.94
CA ARG A 552 -37.58 -30.15 -11.36
C ARG A 552 -36.46 -30.86 -12.12
N ASN A 553 -35.54 -31.56 -11.42
CA ASN A 553 -34.40 -32.25 -12.05
C ASN A 553 -34.45 -33.79 -11.90
N SER A 554 -35.60 -34.36 -11.51
CA SER A 554 -35.77 -35.81 -11.49
C SER A 554 -36.20 -36.30 -12.88
N LEU A 555 -35.35 -37.08 -13.54
CA LEU A 555 -35.62 -37.72 -14.84
C LEU A 555 -36.46 -39.00 -14.73
N ALA A 556 -37.06 -39.26 -13.57
CA ALA A 556 -37.97 -40.39 -13.41
C ALA A 556 -39.31 -40.11 -14.11
N GLY A 557 -39.51 -40.71 -15.29
CA GLY A 557 -40.82 -40.78 -15.97
C GLY A 557 -40.99 -40.00 -17.28
N LEU A 558 -39.91 -39.53 -17.93
CA LEU A 558 -39.99 -38.88 -19.26
C LEU A 558 -39.60 -39.84 -20.39
N ASP A 559 -40.20 -39.66 -21.58
CA ASP A 559 -39.94 -40.48 -22.76
C ASP A 559 -38.54 -40.24 -23.36
N ASP A 560 -38.02 -41.24 -24.07
CA ASP A 560 -36.66 -41.25 -24.64
C ASP A 560 -36.39 -40.10 -25.63
N ASN A 561 -37.41 -39.58 -26.32
CA ASN A 561 -37.26 -38.46 -27.26
C ASN A 561 -37.15 -37.12 -26.53
N THR A 562 -37.77 -37.02 -25.36
CA THR A 562 -37.75 -35.83 -24.51
C THR A 562 -36.43 -35.78 -23.72
N ALA A 563 -35.94 -36.92 -23.24
CA ALA A 563 -34.61 -37.07 -22.64
C ALA A 563 -33.48 -36.78 -23.66
N ARG A 564 -33.64 -37.19 -24.93
CA ARG A 564 -32.67 -36.89 -26.01
C ARG A 564 -32.63 -35.42 -26.39
N ARG A 565 -33.78 -34.74 -26.47
CA ARG A 565 -33.86 -33.32 -26.86
C ARG A 565 -33.21 -32.38 -25.85
N GLN A 566 -33.18 -32.76 -24.57
CA GLN A 566 -32.50 -32.01 -23.52
C GLN A 566 -30.98 -32.30 -23.44
N SER A 567 -30.45 -33.16 -24.33
CA SER A 567 -29.05 -33.63 -24.33
C SER A 567 -28.24 -33.28 -25.59
N MET A 568 -28.73 -32.41 -26.48
CA MET A 568 -28.01 -31.99 -27.70
C MET A 568 -27.56 -30.51 -27.64
N ILE A 569 -26.29 -30.26 -27.99
CA ILE A 569 -25.65 -28.94 -28.01
C ILE A 569 -25.23 -28.58 -29.47
N THR A 570 -25.50 -27.36 -29.94
CA THR A 570 -25.06 -26.82 -31.25
C THR A 570 -24.35 -25.46 -31.13
N PHE A 571 -23.59 -25.06 -32.15
CA PHE A 571 -22.86 -23.78 -32.27
C PHE A 571 -23.09 -23.18 -33.66
N ASP A 572 -23.18 -21.86 -33.76
CA ASP A 572 -23.05 -21.15 -35.05
C ASP A 572 -22.38 -19.77 -34.90
N TYR A 573 -21.46 -19.50 -35.83
CA TYR A 573 -21.12 -18.22 -36.48
C TYR A 573 -21.21 -18.52 -37.98
N PRO A 574 -21.69 -17.64 -38.92
CA PRO A 574 -20.98 -16.41 -39.32
C PRO A 574 -21.82 -15.24 -39.92
N HIS A 575 -21.17 -14.07 -40.05
CA HIS A 575 -21.28 -12.92 -41.00
C HIS A 575 -22.60 -12.47 -41.70
N SER A 576 -22.97 -11.19 -41.43
CA SER A 576 -23.42 -10.06 -42.32
C SER A 576 -24.53 -10.29 -43.39
N ILE A 577 -25.58 -9.47 -43.52
CA ILE A 577 -25.60 -8.10 -44.12
C ILE A 577 -27.05 -7.50 -44.04
N LEU A 578 -27.18 -6.21 -43.64
CA LEU A 578 -28.23 -5.17 -43.91
C LEU A 578 -29.68 -5.42 -43.43
N THR A 579 -30.47 -4.54 -42.79
CA THR A 579 -30.53 -3.12 -42.33
C THR A 579 -31.57 -3.12 -41.17
N HIS A 580 -31.60 -2.30 -40.11
CA HIS A 580 -31.45 -0.87 -39.89
C HIS A 580 -31.07 -0.61 -38.42
N THR A 581 -30.38 0.51 -38.20
CA THR A 581 -30.19 1.26 -36.94
C THR A 581 -29.30 0.64 -35.86
N SER A 582 -27.99 0.80 -36.11
CA SER A 582 -26.89 1.16 -35.19
C SER A 582 -27.01 0.83 -33.70
N GLN A 583 -26.22 -0.15 -33.25
CA GLN A 583 -25.45 -0.06 -32.00
C GLN A 583 -24.43 -1.21 -31.92
N ASN A 584 -23.15 -0.81 -31.89
CA ASN A 584 -22.00 -1.41 -31.21
C ASN A 584 -21.98 -2.94 -31.02
N ASN A 585 -21.15 -3.62 -31.82
CA ASN A 585 -19.97 -4.30 -31.25
C ASN A 585 -19.04 -4.90 -32.31
N ALA A 586 -17.75 -4.89 -31.95
CA ALA A 586 -16.62 -5.69 -32.41
C ALA A 586 -15.69 -5.07 -33.46
N ASN A 587 -14.41 -4.94 -33.08
CA ASN A 587 -13.39 -5.77 -33.70
C ASN A 587 -12.17 -6.05 -32.80
N LYS A 588 -11.81 -7.33 -32.77
CA LYS A 588 -10.56 -7.91 -32.23
C LYS A 588 -9.38 -7.47 -33.11
N ARG A 589 -8.37 -6.81 -32.52
CA ARG A 589 -7.10 -6.48 -33.20
C ARG A 589 -6.24 -7.74 -33.45
N ARG A 590 -5.93 -8.01 -34.73
CA ARG A 590 -4.77 -8.83 -35.17
C ARG A 590 -3.54 -7.92 -35.26
N LYS A 591 -2.41 -8.36 -34.71
CA LYS A 591 -1.08 -7.74 -34.87
C LYS A 591 -0.42 -8.22 -36.17
N SER A 592 -0.18 -7.32 -37.13
CA SER A 592 0.73 -7.35 -38.30
C SER A 592 0.22 -6.29 -39.31
N SER A 593 0.95 -5.46 -40.07
CA SER A 593 2.35 -5.32 -40.49
C SER A 593 2.44 -4.10 -41.45
N LEU A 594 3.65 -3.53 -41.65
CA LEU A 594 4.21 -2.87 -42.86
C LEU A 594 3.28 -2.36 -44.01
N SER A 595 3.46 -1.08 -44.41
CA SER A 595 3.70 -0.71 -45.83
C SER A 595 4.28 0.71 -46.06
N SER A 596 5.45 0.69 -46.69
CA SER A 596 6.07 1.51 -47.75
C SER A 596 5.58 2.93 -48.15
N ILE A 597 6.62 3.73 -48.43
CA ILE A 597 6.77 5.02 -49.13
C ILE A 597 6.40 4.95 -50.64
N GLY A 598 5.87 6.03 -51.25
CA GLY A 598 6.16 6.40 -52.65
C GLY A 598 5.10 7.14 -53.50
N ILE A 599 5.30 8.46 -53.71
CA ILE A 599 5.26 9.27 -54.98
C ILE A 599 3.98 9.26 -55.88
N ALA A 600 3.44 10.46 -56.19
CA ALA A 600 2.42 10.80 -57.22
C ALA A 600 3.02 10.86 -58.67
N PRO A 601 2.29 10.96 -59.83
CA PRO A 601 0.93 11.50 -60.07
C PRO A 601 0.01 10.84 -61.16
N SER A 602 -1.26 11.29 -61.19
CA SER A 602 -2.29 11.38 -62.26
C SER A 602 -2.59 10.21 -63.25
N LEU A 603 -3.87 9.76 -63.30
CA LEU A 603 -4.83 9.86 -64.44
C LEU A 603 -5.90 8.74 -64.43
N LEU A 604 -7.16 9.17 -64.63
CA LEU A 604 -8.35 8.45 -65.15
C LEU A 604 -9.23 7.63 -64.19
N GLY A 605 -10.45 8.15 -63.97
CA GLY A 605 -11.66 7.37 -63.64
C GLY A 605 -12.53 7.99 -62.54
N PRO A 606 -13.69 8.59 -62.86
CA PRO A 606 -14.58 9.17 -61.86
C PRO A 606 -15.49 8.09 -61.25
N ASN A 607 -15.95 8.37 -60.03
CA ASN A 607 -16.98 7.67 -59.26
C ASN A 607 -16.54 6.37 -58.58
N THR A 608 -16.11 6.50 -57.34
CA THR A 608 -16.81 5.89 -56.20
C THR A 608 -16.27 6.53 -54.93
N ASP A 609 -17.08 7.38 -54.30
CA ASP A 609 -16.92 7.73 -52.90
C ASP A 609 -16.86 6.44 -52.08
N ILE A 610 -15.82 6.29 -51.27
CA ILE A 610 -15.78 5.84 -49.87
C ILE A 610 -14.28 5.78 -49.52
N ASP A 611 -13.71 6.94 -49.21
CA ASP A 611 -12.55 7.03 -48.32
C ASP A 611 -13.11 7.10 -46.90
N GLU A 612 -13.17 5.97 -46.19
CA GLU A 612 -13.10 6.02 -44.72
C GLU A 612 -11.68 5.64 -44.31
N PRO A 613 -10.81 6.61 -43.97
CA PRO A 613 -9.62 6.27 -43.23
C PRO A 613 -10.07 5.78 -41.86
N PHE A 614 -9.68 4.56 -41.49
CA PHE A 614 -9.76 4.10 -40.10
C PHE A 614 -8.96 5.07 -39.23
N VAL A 615 -9.65 5.99 -38.56
CA VAL A 615 -9.10 6.80 -37.48
C VAL A 615 -9.63 6.18 -36.20
N ASP A 616 -8.80 5.37 -35.55
CA ASP A 616 -9.01 5.03 -34.15
C ASP A 616 -8.84 6.34 -33.36
N ASP A 617 -9.88 6.74 -32.62
CA ASP A 617 -9.96 8.03 -31.91
C ASP A 617 -8.97 8.06 -30.74
N VAL A 618 -7.90 8.84 -30.89
CA VAL A 618 -6.71 8.74 -30.02
C VAL A 618 -6.12 10.13 -29.75
N ILE A 619 -5.72 10.38 -28.49
CA ILE A 619 -4.99 11.60 -28.11
C ILE A 619 -3.61 11.58 -28.75
N LEU A 620 -3.19 12.66 -29.41
CA LEU A 620 -1.92 12.70 -30.11
C LEU A 620 -1.00 13.80 -29.56
N PHE A 621 0.15 13.40 -29.01
CA PHE A 621 1.24 14.28 -28.62
C PHE A 621 2.20 14.46 -29.80
N GLN A 622 2.22 15.66 -30.39
CA GLN A 622 3.15 16.03 -31.44
C GLN A 622 4.44 16.57 -30.82
N LEU A 623 5.53 15.84 -31.01
CA LEU A 623 6.86 16.25 -30.52
C LEU A 623 7.35 17.53 -31.24
N PRO A 624 8.12 18.39 -30.55
CA PRO A 624 8.60 19.64 -31.13
C PRO A 624 9.59 19.43 -32.28
N LEU A 625 9.72 20.43 -33.15
CA LEU A 625 10.64 20.40 -34.30
C LEU A 625 12.11 20.24 -33.90
N ARG A 626 12.51 20.86 -32.77
CA ARG A 626 13.87 20.90 -32.22
C ARG A 626 13.83 20.97 -30.68
N GLY A 627 14.99 20.81 -30.04
CA GLY A 627 15.18 21.09 -28.62
C GLY A 627 15.04 19.90 -27.66
N LEU A 628 14.32 18.85 -28.05
CA LEU A 628 14.14 17.65 -27.21
C LEU A 628 15.45 16.88 -27.05
N LYS A 629 15.96 16.81 -25.82
CA LYS A 629 17.18 16.07 -25.46
C LYS A 629 16.88 14.69 -24.92
N ILE A 630 15.85 14.59 -24.06
CA ILE A 630 15.47 13.34 -23.40
C ILE A 630 13.98 13.08 -23.61
N LEU A 631 13.66 11.88 -24.10
CA LEU A 631 12.31 11.34 -24.17
C LEU A 631 12.21 10.14 -23.22
N SER A 632 11.37 10.23 -22.20
CA SER A 632 11.15 9.17 -21.22
C SER A 632 9.78 8.54 -21.38
N LEU A 633 9.70 7.21 -21.50
CA LEU A 633 8.45 6.48 -21.74
C LEU A 633 8.40 5.21 -20.92
N ASN A 634 7.23 4.70 -20.57
CA ASN A 634 7.10 3.27 -20.24
C ASN A 634 6.82 2.44 -21.51
N LEU A 635 6.98 1.12 -21.44
CA LEU A 635 6.68 0.25 -22.59
C LEU A 635 5.23 0.40 -23.07
N ASN A 636 4.29 0.59 -22.15
CA ASN A 636 2.87 0.76 -22.50
C ASN A 636 2.63 2.06 -23.28
N ALA A 637 3.25 3.18 -22.91
CA ALA A 637 3.18 4.42 -23.69
C ALA A 637 3.86 4.27 -25.05
N LEU A 638 4.94 3.51 -25.15
CA LEU A 638 5.57 3.21 -26.44
C LEU A 638 4.69 2.29 -27.32
N GLU A 639 3.91 1.41 -26.69
CA GLU A 639 2.94 0.58 -27.39
C GLU A 639 1.73 1.36 -27.89
N SER A 640 1.32 2.38 -27.13
CA SER A 640 0.24 3.30 -27.46
C SER A 640 0.59 4.13 -28.70
N SER A 641 -0.40 4.41 -29.54
CA SER A 641 -0.22 5.22 -30.77
C SER A 641 -0.27 6.73 -30.50
N LEU A 642 0.07 7.16 -29.29
CA LEU A 642 -0.16 8.53 -28.81
C LEU A 642 0.94 9.52 -29.23
N LEU A 643 2.09 9.04 -29.71
CA LEU A 643 3.22 9.89 -30.10
C LEU A 643 3.26 10.12 -31.61
N SER A 644 3.26 11.38 -32.01
CA SER A 644 3.52 11.79 -33.39
C SER A 644 4.91 12.41 -33.51
N THR A 645 5.72 11.77 -34.34
CA THR A 645 7.09 12.17 -34.68
C THR A 645 7.18 12.94 -36.00
N ARG A 646 6.05 13.22 -36.66
CA ARG A 646 5.98 13.79 -38.02
C ARG A 646 6.73 15.11 -38.17
N LEU A 647 6.74 15.93 -37.12
CA LEU A 647 7.31 17.27 -37.14
C LEU A 647 8.79 17.32 -36.74
N MET A 648 9.39 16.23 -36.24
CA MET A 648 10.80 16.24 -35.83
C MET A 648 11.74 16.24 -37.04
N ALA A 649 12.39 17.38 -37.29
CA ALA A 649 13.25 17.60 -38.46
C ALA A 649 14.52 16.73 -38.45
N ALA A 650 15.09 16.47 -37.27
CA ALA A 650 16.35 15.74 -37.12
C ALA A 650 16.20 14.21 -37.28
N LYS A 651 14.98 13.68 -37.14
CA LYS A 651 14.71 12.22 -37.09
C LYS A 651 15.62 11.43 -36.13
N ILE A 652 16.17 12.09 -35.12
CA ILE A 652 17.07 11.53 -34.12
C ILE A 652 16.54 11.90 -32.73
N ILE A 653 16.47 10.91 -31.85
CA ILE A 653 16.19 11.05 -30.42
C ILE A 653 17.54 10.91 -29.69
N PRO A 654 18.11 12.00 -29.12
CA PRO A 654 19.43 11.95 -28.50
C PRO A 654 19.52 10.98 -27.31
N LEU A 655 18.45 10.86 -26.54
CA LEU A 655 18.32 9.88 -25.47
C LEU A 655 16.86 9.44 -25.31
N LEU A 656 16.64 8.13 -25.50
CA LEU A 656 15.39 7.46 -25.14
C LEU A 656 15.59 6.77 -23.78
N GLN A 657 14.76 7.11 -22.80
CA GLN A 657 14.73 6.47 -21.50
C GLN A 657 13.44 5.66 -21.36
N ILE A 658 13.56 4.40 -20.94
CA ILE A 658 12.41 3.54 -20.70
C ILE A 658 12.25 3.28 -19.20
N ILE A 659 11.13 3.70 -18.64
CA ILE A 659 10.74 3.57 -17.23
C ILE A 659 9.99 2.25 -17.06
N VAL A 660 10.37 1.48 -16.03
CA VAL A 660 9.76 0.19 -15.71
C VAL A 660 8.79 0.36 -14.55
N ASP A 661 7.48 0.36 -14.85
CA ASP A 661 6.44 0.71 -13.88
C ASP A 661 5.97 -0.46 -12.98
N ASP A 662 6.23 -1.71 -13.36
CA ASP A 662 5.66 -2.89 -12.69
C ASP A 662 6.66 -3.56 -11.72
N THR A 663 7.29 -2.75 -10.85
CA THR A 663 8.16 -3.30 -9.81
C THR A 663 7.38 -4.02 -8.71
N THR A 664 6.06 -3.81 -8.63
CA THR A 664 5.14 -4.54 -7.75
C THR A 664 5.18 -6.05 -7.94
N ASN A 665 5.28 -6.55 -9.17
CA ASN A 665 5.42 -7.99 -9.42
C ASN A 665 6.79 -8.52 -8.97
N LEU A 666 7.86 -7.72 -9.12
CA LEU A 666 9.19 -8.04 -8.59
C LEU A 666 9.21 -8.07 -7.05
N THR A 667 8.34 -7.28 -6.39
CA THR A 667 8.25 -7.20 -4.92
C THR A 667 7.61 -8.41 -4.23
N ASN A 668 6.92 -9.29 -4.99
CA ASN A 668 6.31 -10.53 -4.46
C ASN A 668 7.30 -11.71 -4.41
N SER A 669 8.58 -11.48 -4.71
CA SER A 669 9.60 -12.51 -4.76
C SER A 669 10.11 -12.87 -3.35
N VAL A 670 9.88 -14.13 -2.94
CA VAL A 670 10.21 -14.68 -1.61
C VAL A 670 11.74 -14.83 -1.36
N SER A 671 12.60 -14.58 -2.38
CA SER A 671 14.07 -14.67 -2.25
C SER A 671 14.81 -13.73 -3.21
N ILE A 672 16.01 -13.29 -2.82
CA ILE A 672 16.92 -12.42 -3.63
C ILE A 672 17.21 -13.03 -5.00
N ARG A 673 17.41 -14.36 -5.07
CA ARG A 673 17.66 -15.06 -6.33
C ARG A 673 16.47 -14.98 -7.28
N LYS A 674 15.24 -15.10 -6.76
CA LYS A 674 14.03 -14.96 -7.57
C LYS A 674 13.84 -13.53 -8.06
N LEU A 675 14.15 -12.53 -7.22
CA LEU A 675 14.18 -11.12 -7.61
C LEU A 675 15.17 -10.88 -8.77
N LEU A 676 16.40 -11.39 -8.66
CA LEU A 676 17.41 -11.31 -9.71
C LEU A 676 16.94 -11.97 -11.01
N GLU A 677 16.36 -13.17 -10.94
CA GLU A 677 15.82 -13.87 -12.12
C GLU A 677 14.68 -13.08 -12.80
N GLU A 678 13.80 -12.46 -12.03
CA GLU A 678 12.72 -11.60 -12.56
C GLU A 678 13.26 -10.30 -13.17
N MET A 679 14.24 -9.66 -12.53
CA MET A 679 14.92 -8.49 -13.09
C MET A 679 15.62 -8.81 -14.40
N VAL A 680 16.35 -9.92 -14.47
CA VAL A 680 17.04 -10.35 -15.69
C VAL A 680 16.05 -10.57 -16.83
N LYS A 681 14.89 -11.18 -16.55
CA LYS A 681 13.83 -11.38 -17.55
C LYS A 681 13.27 -10.07 -18.07
N GLU A 682 12.93 -9.12 -17.18
CA GLU A 682 12.40 -7.82 -17.60
C GLU A 682 13.45 -6.99 -18.36
N ILE A 683 14.71 -6.96 -17.91
CA ILE A 683 15.81 -6.30 -18.63
C ILE A 683 15.99 -6.91 -20.03
N THR A 684 15.99 -8.24 -20.13
CA THR A 684 16.14 -8.93 -21.43
C THR A 684 14.99 -8.58 -22.38
N LYS A 685 13.75 -8.54 -21.86
CA LYS A 685 12.55 -8.15 -22.61
C LYS A 685 12.62 -6.70 -23.09
N LEU A 686 13.12 -5.78 -22.27
CA LEU A 686 13.34 -4.38 -22.64
C LEU A 686 14.38 -4.26 -23.76
N VAL A 687 15.53 -4.92 -23.63
CA VAL A 687 16.58 -4.86 -24.66
C VAL A 687 16.12 -5.43 -26.00
N GLN A 688 15.38 -6.54 -25.97
CA GLN A 688 14.87 -7.20 -27.18
C GLN A 688 13.63 -6.52 -27.77
N TYR A 689 13.12 -5.46 -27.11
CA TYR A 689 11.92 -4.78 -27.56
C TYR A 689 12.14 -4.13 -28.94
N PRO A 690 11.19 -4.25 -29.88
CA PRO A 690 11.39 -3.78 -31.26
C PRO A 690 11.17 -2.26 -31.40
N TYR A 691 12.03 -1.44 -30.79
CA TYR A 691 11.93 0.04 -30.80
C TYR A 691 11.79 0.64 -32.20
N LYS A 692 12.51 0.09 -33.19
CA LYS A 692 12.46 0.52 -34.60
C LYS A 692 11.07 0.39 -35.23
N LEU A 693 10.25 -0.55 -34.75
CA LEU A 693 8.87 -0.72 -35.24
C LEU A 693 7.92 0.32 -34.63
N LYS A 694 8.17 0.74 -33.39
CA LYS A 694 7.32 1.70 -32.66
C LYS A 694 7.66 3.16 -32.93
N LEU A 695 8.91 3.45 -33.25
CA LEU A 695 9.38 4.78 -33.66
C LEU A 695 9.91 4.72 -35.10
N PRO A 696 9.03 4.49 -36.10
CA PRO A 696 9.46 4.31 -37.48
C PRO A 696 10.14 5.57 -38.02
N GLY A 697 11.31 5.38 -38.63
CA GLY A 697 12.08 6.47 -39.24
C GLY A 697 12.79 7.39 -38.23
N MET A 698 12.84 7.02 -36.95
CA MET A 698 13.64 7.68 -35.92
C MET A 698 14.91 6.87 -35.61
N ALA A 699 16.05 7.53 -35.54
CA ALA A 699 17.27 6.99 -34.94
C ALA A 699 17.30 7.32 -33.45
N ILE A 700 17.82 6.40 -32.63
CA ILE A 700 18.00 6.59 -31.18
C ILE A 700 19.50 6.57 -30.95
N ASP A 701 20.06 7.67 -30.45
CA ASP A 701 21.51 7.77 -30.22
C ASP A 701 21.92 7.03 -28.94
N LYS A 702 21.12 7.12 -27.89
CA LYS A 702 21.34 6.46 -26.59
C LYS A 702 20.04 5.88 -26.05
N LEU A 703 20.13 4.69 -25.45
CA LEU A 703 19.01 4.02 -24.79
C LEU A 703 19.35 3.80 -23.31
N GLN A 704 18.41 4.15 -22.43
CA GLN A 704 18.55 3.94 -20.98
C GLN A 704 17.33 3.23 -20.43
N PHE A 705 17.54 2.27 -19.52
CA PHE A 705 16.46 1.67 -18.72
C PHE A 705 16.53 2.16 -17.29
N PHE A 706 15.38 2.55 -16.76
CA PHE A 706 15.21 3.00 -15.39
C PHE A 706 14.28 2.06 -14.64
N ILE A 707 14.81 1.40 -13.62
CA ILE A 707 14.06 0.47 -12.76
C ILE A 707 14.02 1.05 -11.35
N ASP A 708 12.82 1.40 -10.89
CA ASP A 708 12.59 1.90 -9.53
C ASP A 708 12.34 0.76 -8.55
N LEU A 709 13.32 0.46 -7.70
CA LEU A 709 13.18 -0.59 -6.69
C LEU A 709 12.56 -0.08 -5.39
N SER A 710 12.35 1.23 -5.22
CA SER A 710 11.98 1.88 -3.96
C SER A 710 10.68 1.39 -3.31
N GLY A 711 9.78 0.78 -4.09
CA GLY A 711 8.52 0.20 -3.61
C GLY A 711 8.64 -1.19 -2.96
N SER A 712 9.81 -1.84 -3.00
CA SER A 712 9.98 -3.16 -2.36
C SER A 712 10.20 -3.06 -0.86
N ILE A 713 9.36 -3.77 -0.09
CA ILE A 713 9.32 -3.72 1.38
C ILE A 713 10.63 -4.27 2.02
N ASP A 714 11.45 -5.00 1.24
CA ASP A 714 12.65 -5.70 1.70
C ASP A 714 14.00 -5.18 1.15
N ILE A 715 14.07 -3.96 0.59
CA ILE A 715 15.36 -3.40 0.08
C ILE A 715 16.38 -3.10 1.19
N ASP A 716 16.01 -3.22 2.47
CA ASP A 716 16.99 -3.12 3.56
C ASP A 716 17.96 -4.33 3.58
N PHE A 717 17.65 -5.45 2.90
CA PHE A 717 18.62 -6.52 2.64
C PHE A 717 19.69 -6.11 1.61
N LEU A 718 19.35 -5.22 0.68
CA LEU A 718 20.28 -4.71 -0.34
C LEU A 718 21.30 -3.69 0.22
N ASP A 719 21.05 -3.15 1.42
CA ASP A 719 22.05 -2.32 2.12
C ASP A 719 23.21 -3.13 2.68
N ILE A 720 23.08 -4.46 2.80
CA ILE A 720 24.08 -5.31 3.46
C ILE A 720 25.16 -5.81 2.48
N ASP A 721 24.89 -5.91 1.17
CA ASP A 721 25.93 -6.25 0.17
C ASP A 721 25.55 -5.86 -1.28
N TYR A 722 25.37 -4.56 -1.49
CA TYR A 722 25.09 -3.94 -2.80
C TYR A 722 26.01 -4.41 -3.94
N LEU A 723 27.31 -4.58 -3.65
CA LEU A 723 28.30 -5.02 -4.63
C LEU A 723 28.06 -6.46 -5.10
N ILE A 724 27.59 -7.33 -4.20
CA ILE A 724 27.28 -8.72 -4.52
C ILE A 724 26.05 -8.78 -5.42
N PHE A 725 24.99 -8.04 -5.07
CA PHE A 725 23.79 -7.97 -5.89
C PHE A 725 24.07 -7.46 -7.30
N LYS A 726 24.88 -6.40 -7.43
CA LYS A 726 25.33 -5.89 -8.72
C LYS A 726 26.11 -6.95 -9.50
N ALA A 727 27.11 -7.58 -8.87
CA ALA A 727 27.95 -8.58 -9.53
C ALA A 727 27.16 -9.81 -9.99
N GLU A 728 26.19 -10.27 -9.20
CA GLU A 728 25.30 -11.38 -9.57
C GLU A 728 24.39 -11.01 -10.74
N LEU A 729 23.80 -9.81 -10.71
CA LEU A 729 22.97 -9.30 -11.81
C LEU A 729 23.78 -9.18 -13.11
N GLU A 730 24.98 -8.59 -13.05
CA GLU A 730 25.91 -8.49 -14.19
C GLU A 730 26.29 -9.89 -14.71
N THR A 731 26.59 -10.83 -13.83
CA THR A 731 26.93 -12.21 -14.22
C THR A 731 25.77 -12.91 -14.92
N MET A 732 24.54 -12.72 -14.44
CA MET A 732 23.35 -13.31 -15.05
C MET A 732 23.00 -12.67 -16.40
N LEU A 733 23.19 -11.36 -16.54
CA LEU A 733 22.95 -10.65 -17.80
C LEU A 733 24.02 -10.97 -18.86
N ASN A 734 25.29 -11.08 -18.46
CA ASN A 734 26.38 -11.48 -19.34
C ASN A 734 26.19 -12.91 -19.91
N ARG A 735 25.53 -13.81 -19.15
CA ARG A 735 25.16 -15.16 -19.66
C ARG A 735 24.13 -15.12 -20.79
N ASN A 736 23.41 -14.01 -20.94
CA ASN A 736 22.44 -13.79 -22.01
C ASN A 736 23.03 -12.96 -23.18
N ASP A 737 24.36 -12.88 -23.29
CA ASP A 737 25.10 -12.12 -24.32
C ASP A 737 24.81 -10.61 -24.35
N LEU A 738 24.36 -10.04 -23.23
CA LEU A 738 24.11 -8.60 -23.10
C LEU A 738 25.31 -7.91 -22.45
N GLN A 739 26.00 -7.03 -23.18
CA GLN A 739 26.98 -6.11 -22.59
C GLN A 739 26.25 -4.92 -21.98
N ILE A 740 26.12 -4.90 -20.65
CA ILE A 740 25.33 -3.88 -19.94
C ILE A 740 26.20 -3.17 -18.92
N ILE A 741 26.20 -1.84 -18.94
CA ILE A 741 26.79 -1.04 -17.87
C ILE A 741 25.70 -0.79 -16.82
N ILE A 742 25.86 -1.42 -15.66
CA ILE A 742 24.95 -1.23 -14.52
C ILE A 742 25.50 -0.15 -13.60
N GLN A 743 24.77 0.96 -13.50
CA GLN A 743 24.99 1.99 -12.48
C GLN A 743 23.81 1.90 -11.51
N PHE A 744 24.07 1.74 -10.21
CA PHE A 744 23.02 2.08 -9.27
C PHE A 744 23.37 3.38 -8.60
N GLU A 745 22.35 4.18 -8.35
CA GLU A 745 22.50 5.47 -7.73
C GLU A 745 21.97 5.38 -6.30
N SER A 746 22.88 5.48 -5.33
CA SER A 746 22.50 5.82 -3.96
C SER A 746 22.61 7.33 -3.85
N ALA A 747 21.54 8.00 -3.42
CA ALA A 747 21.46 9.46 -3.38
C ALA A 747 22.52 10.07 -2.44
N MET A 748 23.70 10.37 -2.96
CA MET A 748 24.60 11.43 -2.49
C MET A 748 25.48 11.92 -3.66
N ASN A 749 25.20 13.14 -4.12
CA ASN A 749 26.06 14.02 -4.92
C ASN A 749 26.42 13.64 -6.38
N THR A 750 25.73 14.25 -7.36
CA THR A 750 26.20 15.40 -8.19
C THR A 750 25.50 15.44 -9.56
N ASN A 751 24.91 16.59 -9.89
CA ASN A 751 24.55 17.11 -11.22
C ASN A 751 24.14 16.10 -12.32
N PHE A 752 22.96 15.53 -12.16
CA PHE A 752 21.97 15.27 -13.21
C PHE A 752 20.61 15.62 -12.58
N ASP A 753 19.57 16.00 -13.32
CA ASP A 753 18.28 16.47 -12.78
C ASP A 753 17.25 15.33 -12.98
N ILE A 754 16.81 14.47 -12.05
CA ILE A 754 16.83 14.21 -10.57
C ILE A 754 15.64 14.71 -9.73
N SER A 755 14.85 15.72 -10.08
CA SER A 755 13.98 16.33 -9.03
C SER A 755 12.91 15.45 -8.33
N LYS A 756 12.57 14.22 -8.75
CA LYS A 756 11.64 13.33 -7.99
C LYS A 756 11.84 11.80 -8.10
N LEU A 757 13.06 11.27 -8.00
CA LEU A 757 13.25 9.82 -7.94
C LEU A 757 13.46 9.31 -6.50
N SER A 758 12.58 8.39 -6.09
CA SER A 758 12.62 7.69 -4.81
C SER A 758 13.83 6.75 -4.70
N LYS A 759 14.22 6.47 -3.45
CA LYS A 759 15.49 5.87 -3.05
C LYS A 759 15.67 4.46 -3.62
N LYS A 760 16.83 4.23 -4.27
CA LYS A 760 17.35 2.96 -4.82
C LYS A 760 16.79 2.59 -6.20
N SER A 761 17.48 3.05 -7.24
CA SER A 761 17.18 2.75 -8.65
C SER A 761 18.36 2.06 -9.35
N VAL A 762 18.06 1.27 -10.37
CA VAL A 762 19.06 0.70 -11.28
C VAL A 762 18.97 1.43 -12.61
N LEU A 763 20.08 2.05 -13.00
CA LEU A 763 20.26 2.68 -14.30
C LEU A 763 21.10 1.76 -15.18
N LEU A 764 20.52 1.31 -16.28
CA LEU A 764 21.22 0.49 -17.27
C LEU A 764 21.49 1.35 -18.51
N LYS A 765 22.77 1.54 -18.84
CA LYS A 765 23.21 2.26 -20.04
C LYS A 765 23.67 1.26 -21.10
N PHE A 766 23.13 1.41 -22.31
CA PHE A 766 23.43 0.58 -23.48
C PHE A 766 24.17 1.38 -24.55
#